data_AF-A0A1I8CGL1-F1
#
_entry.id   AF-A0A1I8CGL1-F1
#
_cell.length_a   1.000
_cell.length_b   1.000
_cell.length_c   1.000
_cell.angle_alpha   90.00
_cell.angle_beta   90.00
_cell.angle_gamma   90.00
#
_symmetry.space_group_name_H-M   'P 1'
#
loop_
_entity.id
_entity.type
_entity.pdbx_description
1 polymer ?
#
loop_
_entity_poly.entity_id
_entity_poly.type
_entity_poly.pdbx_seq_one_letter_code
_entity_poly.pdbx_strand_id
1 'polypeptide(L)'
;MYLFFYFASTILMAFAVKYYFDRKKFLSIRKDMNLKGPPTDFFTGNILDRLKYNKAMGLDHSAEYFNDNFEKYGDSYSFYIGWYHCVHTRDMDLIKEVFIKQFDKFVDRNSIHFTEKLGLGESLIQIGRDGTNGIGWKQIRSVISPAFSSGKLREMYPMIKERCQALTKSIKSRNQKDQTFKVMEEFHSMTMDVIARCAFAIGSDAINNREDVFYVNARKYLTQLEIPTSWAFTISSLFPTLTNIALPLSLALKYEKPLTNGLYGILKQRKERYEEFKDHPDLIQLMLKSDSEKARANGVTAMPEKVIVANCLGFLLAGFETTSNALVFACYYLAKHPEIQQTLYNEIIDAFGEDGDITYDKVLKLPYLNAVYKENLRLNPPAGTFVGRKCVEDCVINGISFTKGTRVTIPTFALHWNEEYFPDAREFKPERFFEDAPAPVPNTYIPFGLGPRYCIGERFAALEFKECLVEMVRNFNITKHATLTPDPLPCYLANVVYKAIDPQDEAQSFAAKVAQFANATVNQMKNFVMTSDPIKVLINLTPADREKLKTLPADAFNVLKVAGLPSAQEMFIQLKDKNPIFKNVSDQFIAIAQNRSQILTPAALQFIIDSITQSVNYSDAILSGNKTISIEGVFEIERDQIVAFCHLVQADYVSFENAYPVSKFFFDNAGLKTTLCETTATSSFEDLKSIKKRLAMQILLIQAQAIIDAA
;
A
#
# COMPACT_ATOMS: atom_id res chain seq x y z
N MET A 1 -17.85 28.60 36.25
CA MET A 1 -16.81 28.27 35.23
C MET A 1 -15.63 27.52 35.84
N TYR A 2 -14.92 28.07 36.83
CA TYR A 2 -13.79 27.38 37.47
C TYR A 2 -14.14 26.02 38.10
N LEU A 3 -15.24 25.91 38.85
CA LEU A 3 -15.70 24.61 39.39
C LEU A 3 -15.95 23.55 38.31
N PHE A 4 -16.44 23.96 37.13
CA PHE A 4 -16.65 23.05 36.01
C PHE A 4 -15.33 22.54 35.44
N PHE A 5 -14.33 23.41 35.28
CA PHE A 5 -12.97 23.01 34.86
C PHE A 5 -12.30 22.09 35.87
N TYR A 6 -12.43 22.35 37.18
CA TYR A 6 -11.91 21.47 38.23
C TYR A 6 -12.60 20.11 38.25
N PHE A 7 -13.92 20.07 38.08
CA PHE A 7 -14.66 18.83 38.03
C PHE A 7 -14.30 18.00 36.78
N ALA A 8 -14.23 18.65 35.62
CA ALA A 8 -13.83 18.00 34.36
C ALA A 8 -12.38 17.48 34.42
N SER A 9 -11.44 18.24 34.99
CA SER A 9 -10.05 17.79 35.14
C SER A 9 -9.92 16.63 36.11
N THR A 10 -10.68 16.61 37.20
CA THR A 10 -10.70 15.50 38.17
C THR A 10 -11.24 14.22 37.52
N ILE A 11 -12.31 14.32 36.74
CA ILE A 11 -12.86 13.19 35.99
C ILE A 11 -11.84 12.67 34.97
N LEU A 12 -11.22 13.57 34.19
CA LEU A 12 -10.21 13.20 33.21
C LEU A 12 -9.02 12.49 33.86
N MET A 13 -8.58 12.97 35.03
CA MET A 13 -7.52 12.35 35.82
C MET A 13 -7.93 10.95 36.29
N ALA A 14 -9.13 10.78 36.84
CA ALA A 14 -9.63 9.47 37.26
C ALA A 14 -9.69 8.47 36.08
N PHE A 15 -10.16 8.92 34.91
CA PHE A 15 -10.14 8.11 33.69
C PHE A 15 -8.72 7.75 33.25
N ALA A 16 -7.78 8.69 33.28
CA ALA A 16 -6.39 8.45 32.92
C ALA A 16 -5.71 7.44 33.86
N VAL A 17 -5.96 7.56 35.17
CA VAL A 17 -5.47 6.61 36.19
C VAL A 17 -6.07 5.23 35.97
N LYS A 18 -7.39 5.13 35.77
CA LYS A 18 -8.05 3.85 35.47
C LYS A 18 -7.47 3.22 34.20
N TYR A 19 -7.36 3.99 33.12
CA TYR A 19 -6.79 3.55 31.85
C TYR A 19 -5.37 3.02 32.04
N TYR A 20 -4.54 3.73 32.82
CA TYR A 20 -3.18 3.30 33.11
C TYR A 20 -3.13 1.93 33.78
N PHE A 21 -3.93 1.70 34.83
CA PHE A 21 -3.98 0.43 35.53
C PHE A 21 -4.57 -0.70 34.69
N ASP A 22 -5.66 -0.44 33.97
CA ASP A 22 -6.25 -1.40 33.03
C ASP A 22 -5.23 -1.81 31.97
N ARG A 23 -4.46 -0.84 31.46
CA ARG A 23 -3.45 -1.08 30.43
C ARG A 23 -2.29 -1.90 30.97
N LYS A 24 -1.79 -1.57 32.16
CA LYS A 24 -0.74 -2.33 32.83
C LYS A 24 -1.15 -3.78 33.08
N LYS A 25 -2.40 -4.01 33.52
CA LYS A 25 -2.98 -5.35 33.68
C LYS A 25 -3.11 -6.07 32.34
N PHE A 26 -3.59 -5.39 31.29
CA PHE A 26 -3.70 -6.00 29.97
C PHE A 26 -2.33 -6.42 29.39
N LEU A 27 -1.30 -5.61 29.60
CA LEU A 27 0.06 -5.94 29.19
C LEU A 27 0.73 -7.02 30.08
N SER A 28 0.20 -7.32 31.27
CA SER A 28 0.71 -8.43 32.10
C SER A 28 0.31 -9.80 31.58
N ILE A 29 -0.73 -9.90 30.73
CA ILE A 29 -1.23 -11.16 30.16
C ILE A 29 -0.09 -12.01 29.56
N ARG A 30 0.87 -11.38 28.88
CA ARG A 30 2.06 -12.07 28.34
C ARG A 30 2.82 -12.83 29.43
N LYS A 31 3.07 -12.18 30.56
CA LYS A 31 3.78 -12.77 31.70
C LYS A 31 2.93 -13.87 32.34
N ASP A 32 1.62 -13.65 32.45
CA ASP A 32 0.67 -14.60 33.03
C ASP A 32 0.56 -15.89 32.19
N MET A 33 0.75 -15.77 30.87
CA MET A 33 0.81 -16.90 29.92
C MET A 33 2.20 -17.55 29.80
N ASN A 34 3.21 -17.01 30.49
CA ASN A 34 4.61 -17.45 30.39
C ASN A 34 5.16 -17.44 28.94
N LEU A 35 4.73 -16.46 28.13
CA LEU A 35 5.19 -16.32 26.74
C LEU A 35 6.20 -15.17 26.61
N LYS A 36 7.17 -15.35 25.71
CA LYS A 36 8.08 -14.28 25.28
C LYS A 36 7.45 -13.44 24.16
N GLY A 37 8.10 -12.37 23.73
CA GLY A 37 7.66 -11.58 22.59
C GLY A 37 8.38 -10.23 22.46
N PRO A 38 8.16 -9.50 21.36
CA PRO A 38 8.85 -8.23 21.09
C PRO A 38 8.56 -7.16 22.15
N PRO A 39 9.47 -6.17 22.31
CA PRO A 39 9.29 -5.06 23.24
C PRO A 39 7.94 -4.37 23.04
N THR A 40 7.19 -4.22 24.12
CA THR A 40 5.81 -3.73 24.06
C THR A 40 5.75 -2.28 24.49
N ASP A 41 5.38 -1.42 23.55
CA ASP A 41 5.05 -0.03 23.82
C ASP A 41 3.72 0.07 24.59
N PHE A 42 3.66 1.05 25.51
CA PHE A 42 2.54 1.21 26.41
C PHE A 42 1.23 1.48 25.66
N PHE A 43 1.22 2.27 24.59
CA PHE A 43 -0.02 2.63 23.88
C PHE A 43 -0.26 1.72 22.68
N THR A 44 0.78 1.49 21.90
CA THR A 44 0.67 0.85 20.60
C THR A 44 0.88 -0.65 20.62
N GLY A 45 1.33 -1.19 21.76
CA GLY A 45 1.73 -2.58 21.85
C GLY A 45 2.97 -2.80 21.00
N ASN A 46 2.88 -3.66 20.00
CA ASN A 46 3.97 -3.97 19.08
C ASN A 46 3.80 -3.32 17.70
N ILE A 47 2.80 -2.45 17.50
CA ILE A 47 2.64 -1.73 16.21
C ILE A 47 3.86 -0.85 15.94
N LEU A 48 4.34 -0.06 16.90
CA LEU A 48 5.52 0.79 16.70
C LEU A 48 6.80 -0.02 16.45
N ASP A 49 6.95 -1.17 17.11
CA ASP A 49 8.07 -2.08 16.89
C ASP A 49 8.07 -2.59 15.44
N ARG A 50 6.92 -3.05 14.95
CA ARG A 50 6.74 -3.46 13.54
C ARG A 50 6.99 -2.32 12.55
N LEU A 51 6.49 -1.11 12.83
CA LEU A 51 6.73 0.04 11.94
C LEU A 51 8.20 0.45 11.90
N LYS A 52 8.91 0.39 13.04
CA LYS A 52 10.36 0.63 13.11
C LYS A 52 11.14 -0.43 12.33
N TYR A 53 10.75 -1.70 12.47
CA TYR A 53 11.34 -2.79 11.70
C TYR A 53 11.16 -2.58 10.20
N ASN A 54 9.93 -2.31 9.74
CA ASN A 54 9.66 -2.05 8.31
C ASN A 54 10.41 -0.81 7.79
N LYS A 55 10.59 0.23 8.61
CA LYS A 55 11.39 1.40 8.23
C LYS A 55 12.88 1.07 8.12
N ALA A 56 13.41 0.20 8.98
CA ALA A 56 14.81 -0.15 9.01
C ALA A 56 15.19 -1.17 7.92
N MET A 57 14.34 -2.17 7.70
CA MET A 57 14.61 -3.30 6.79
C MET A 57 13.99 -3.12 5.40
N GLY A 58 12.99 -2.24 5.27
CA GLY A 58 12.16 -2.13 4.07
C GLY A 58 10.77 -2.77 4.28
N LEU A 59 9.77 -2.27 3.55
CA LEU A 59 8.40 -2.77 3.63
C LEU A 59 8.28 -4.20 3.08
N ASP A 60 9.19 -4.57 2.19
CA ASP A 60 9.34 -5.88 1.58
C ASP A 60 9.72 -7.00 2.58
N HIS A 61 10.29 -6.64 3.74
CA HIS A 61 10.64 -7.56 4.82
C HIS A 61 9.53 -7.74 5.87
N SER A 62 8.32 -7.25 5.59
CA SER A 62 7.25 -7.19 6.59
C SER A 62 6.66 -8.55 6.98
N ALA A 63 6.89 -9.60 6.19
CA ALA A 63 6.58 -10.98 6.56
C ALA A 63 7.71 -11.60 7.41
N GLU A 64 8.97 -11.34 7.04
CA GLU A 64 10.19 -11.77 7.74
C GLU A 64 10.16 -11.35 9.21
N TYR A 65 9.58 -10.19 9.51
CA TYR A 65 9.36 -9.73 10.89
C TYR A 65 8.77 -10.81 11.82
N PHE A 66 7.81 -11.62 11.36
CA PHE A 66 7.22 -12.65 12.22
C PHE A 66 8.13 -13.88 12.34
N ASN A 67 8.86 -14.25 11.28
CA ASN A 67 9.83 -15.34 11.31
C ASN A 67 11.00 -15.00 12.24
N ASP A 68 11.56 -13.80 12.12
CA ASP A 68 12.58 -13.28 13.04
C ASP A 68 12.14 -13.33 14.50
N ASN A 69 10.85 -13.05 14.76
CA ASN A 69 10.30 -13.14 16.10
C ASN A 69 10.14 -14.59 16.59
N PHE A 70 9.84 -15.55 15.70
CA PHE A 70 9.87 -16.97 16.07
C PHE A 70 11.28 -17.42 16.45
N GLU A 71 12.30 -17.01 15.68
CA GLU A 71 13.69 -17.31 16.00
C GLU A 71 14.15 -16.68 17.33
N LYS A 72 13.68 -15.46 17.65
CA LYS A 72 14.06 -14.74 18.88
C LYS A 72 13.29 -15.22 20.13
N TYR A 73 12.03 -15.59 19.98
CA TYR A 73 11.12 -15.79 21.12
C TYR A 73 10.60 -17.23 21.26
N GLY A 74 10.89 -18.09 20.30
CA GLY A 74 10.43 -19.49 20.23
C GLY A 74 9.18 -19.66 19.37
N ASP A 75 8.75 -20.91 19.19
CA ASP A 75 7.68 -21.30 18.26
C ASP A 75 6.28 -20.76 18.61
N SER A 76 6.12 -20.18 19.79
CA SER A 76 4.95 -19.41 20.18
C SER A 76 5.36 -18.16 20.95
N TYR A 77 4.87 -16.99 20.53
CA TYR A 77 5.17 -15.73 21.19
C TYR A 77 3.95 -14.80 21.28
N SER A 78 3.96 -13.93 22.28
CA SER A 78 2.92 -12.94 22.54
C SER A 78 3.18 -11.63 21.79
N PHE A 79 2.13 -11.12 21.18
CA PHE A 79 2.09 -9.91 20.38
C PHE A 79 0.87 -9.05 20.75
N TYR A 80 1.01 -7.74 20.70
CA TYR A 80 -0.04 -6.79 21.04
C TYR A 80 -0.29 -5.82 19.88
N ILE A 81 -1.54 -5.69 19.46
CA ILE A 81 -1.99 -4.66 18.51
C ILE A 81 -2.89 -3.73 19.31
N GLY A 82 -2.37 -2.61 19.82
CA GLY A 82 -3.16 -1.76 20.72
C GLY A 82 -3.74 -2.57 21.88
N TRP A 83 -5.07 -2.64 21.99
CA TRP A 83 -5.82 -3.41 23.00
C TRP A 83 -6.19 -4.85 22.59
N TYR A 84 -5.56 -5.38 21.55
CA TYR A 84 -5.74 -6.77 21.13
C TYR A 84 -4.48 -7.58 21.46
N HIS A 85 -4.65 -8.63 22.27
CA HIS A 85 -3.58 -9.57 22.59
C HIS A 85 -3.66 -10.76 21.64
N CYS A 86 -2.53 -11.09 21.03
CA CYS A 86 -2.40 -12.14 20.04
C CYS A 86 -1.20 -13.03 20.39
N VAL A 87 -1.38 -14.34 20.22
CA VAL A 87 -0.33 -15.33 20.26
C VAL A 87 -0.05 -15.74 18.82
N HIS A 88 1.14 -15.47 18.32
CA HIS A 88 1.61 -16.04 17.06
C HIS A 88 2.22 -17.39 17.36
N THR A 89 1.87 -18.41 16.57
CA THR A 89 2.40 -19.76 16.78
C THR A 89 2.70 -20.46 15.46
N ARG A 90 3.81 -21.21 15.46
CA ARG A 90 4.16 -22.25 14.48
C ARG A 90 4.31 -23.64 15.13
N ASP A 91 3.95 -23.75 16.41
CA ASP A 91 3.94 -25.00 17.18
C ASP A 91 2.76 -25.88 16.72
N MET A 92 3.07 -27.04 16.14
CA MET A 92 2.08 -27.93 15.54
C MET A 92 1.11 -28.54 16.55
N ASP A 93 1.52 -28.73 17.80
CA ASP A 93 0.64 -29.27 18.84
C ASP A 93 -0.37 -28.21 19.30
N LEU A 94 0.10 -26.97 19.52
CA LEU A 94 -0.80 -25.87 19.84
C LEU A 94 -1.75 -25.56 18.68
N ILE A 95 -1.27 -25.62 17.44
CA ILE A 95 -2.10 -25.45 16.23
C ILE A 95 -3.22 -26.49 16.17
N LYS A 96 -2.90 -27.78 16.38
CA LYS A 96 -3.91 -28.86 16.38
C LYS A 96 -4.94 -28.67 17.49
N GLU A 97 -4.51 -28.28 18.69
CA GLU A 97 -5.42 -28.02 19.81
C GLU A 97 -6.39 -26.87 19.50
N VAL A 98 -5.86 -25.71 19.09
CA VAL A 98 -6.67 -24.49 18.89
C VAL A 98 -7.57 -24.57 17.65
N PHE A 99 -7.04 -25.04 16.52
CA PHE A 99 -7.74 -24.95 15.23
C PHE A 99 -8.61 -26.17 14.91
N ILE A 100 -8.41 -27.30 15.60
CA ILE A 100 -9.09 -28.56 15.31
C ILE A 100 -9.80 -29.11 16.56
N LYS A 101 -9.05 -29.46 17.62
CA LYS A 101 -9.61 -30.23 18.74
C LYS A 101 -10.52 -29.42 19.65
N GLN A 102 -10.11 -28.21 20.03
CA GLN A 102 -10.85 -27.30 20.92
C GLN A 102 -11.46 -26.12 20.15
N PHE A 103 -11.83 -26.36 18.89
CA PHE A 103 -12.33 -25.32 18.01
C PHE A 103 -13.59 -24.61 18.58
N ASP A 104 -14.40 -25.29 19.38
CA ASP A 104 -15.58 -24.75 20.08
C ASP A 104 -15.25 -23.60 21.06
N LYS A 105 -14.01 -23.57 21.56
CA LYS A 105 -13.47 -22.47 22.39
C LYS A 105 -12.78 -21.39 21.56
N PHE A 106 -12.42 -21.69 20.31
CA PHE A 106 -11.68 -20.84 19.39
C PHE A 106 -12.45 -20.67 18.06
N VAL A 107 -13.72 -20.29 18.15
CA VAL A 107 -14.64 -20.27 16.98
C VAL A 107 -14.53 -18.98 16.16
N ASP A 108 -14.35 -17.86 16.85
CA ASP A 108 -14.36 -16.51 16.27
C ASP A 108 -13.05 -16.21 15.54
N ARG A 109 -13.08 -15.33 14.54
CA ARG A 109 -11.85 -14.83 13.90
C ARG A 109 -11.28 -13.63 14.67
N ASN A 110 -10.08 -13.20 14.27
CA ASN A 110 -9.39 -12.02 14.81
C ASN A 110 -9.96 -10.70 14.24
N SER A 111 -11.28 -10.53 14.28
CA SER A 111 -11.97 -9.28 13.91
C SER A 111 -11.59 -8.15 14.86
N ILE A 112 -11.51 -6.91 14.41
CA ILE A 112 -11.34 -5.75 15.30
C ILE A 112 -12.63 -4.93 15.31
N HIS A 113 -12.84 -4.13 16.35
CA HIS A 113 -14.07 -3.34 16.52
C HIS A 113 -14.40 -2.46 15.29
N PHE A 114 -13.37 -1.99 14.57
CA PHE A 114 -13.55 -1.22 13.34
C PHE A 114 -14.23 -2.05 12.24
N THR A 115 -13.73 -3.25 11.97
CA THR A 115 -14.24 -4.10 10.89
C THR A 115 -15.56 -4.80 11.27
N GLU A 116 -15.78 -5.05 12.57
CA GLU A 116 -17.05 -5.56 13.11
C GLU A 116 -18.22 -4.59 12.88
N LYS A 117 -17.94 -3.29 12.76
CA LYS A 117 -18.95 -2.24 12.54
C LYS A 117 -19.12 -1.82 11.09
N LEU A 118 -18.21 -2.26 10.20
CA LEU A 118 -18.35 -2.12 8.76
C LEU A 118 -19.27 -3.22 8.21
N GLY A 119 -19.66 -3.12 6.93
CA GLY A 119 -20.51 -4.12 6.28
C GLY A 119 -19.95 -5.53 6.33
N LEU A 120 -18.62 -5.70 6.41
CA LEU A 120 -17.97 -6.99 6.59
C LEU A 120 -18.26 -7.68 7.94
N GLY A 121 -18.63 -6.94 8.98
CA GLY A 121 -18.84 -7.48 10.33
C GLY A 121 -19.92 -8.56 10.41
N GLU A 122 -20.92 -8.51 9.54
CA GLU A 122 -22.02 -9.49 9.45
C GLU A 122 -21.79 -10.56 8.38
N SER A 123 -20.67 -10.50 7.67
CA SER A 123 -20.31 -11.49 6.66
C SER A 123 -19.73 -12.77 7.29
N LEU A 124 -19.80 -13.90 6.58
CA LEU A 124 -19.17 -15.17 6.98
C LEU A 124 -17.68 -15.01 7.32
N ILE A 125 -17.02 -14.03 6.69
CA ILE A 125 -15.60 -13.74 6.86
C ILE A 125 -15.30 -13.28 8.29
N GLN A 126 -16.19 -12.51 8.94
CA GLN A 126 -15.92 -11.93 10.26
C GLN A 126 -16.89 -12.34 11.35
N ILE A 127 -18.14 -12.65 11.01
CA ILE A 127 -19.20 -12.92 11.99
C ILE A 127 -18.81 -14.06 12.93
N GLY A 128 -19.07 -13.87 14.22
CA GLY A 128 -18.70 -14.80 15.29
C GLY A 128 -19.67 -15.96 15.49
N ARG A 129 -19.50 -16.66 16.62
CA ARG A 129 -20.35 -17.75 17.10
C ARG A 129 -21.81 -17.33 17.25
N ASP A 130 -22.05 -16.23 17.97
CA ASP A 130 -23.40 -15.78 18.30
C ASP A 130 -23.97 -14.82 17.24
N GLY A 131 -23.08 -14.16 16.49
CA GLY A 131 -23.41 -13.29 15.37
C GLY A 131 -24.38 -12.15 15.69
N THR A 132 -25.21 -11.76 14.72
CA THR A 132 -26.25 -10.74 14.89
C THR A 132 -27.63 -11.39 14.73
N ASN A 133 -28.60 -10.98 15.56
CA ASN A 133 -29.95 -11.55 15.58
C ASN A 133 -30.01 -13.09 15.78
N GLY A 134 -29.03 -13.65 16.50
CA GLY A 134 -28.92 -15.11 16.71
C GLY A 134 -28.36 -15.89 15.51
N ILE A 135 -27.99 -15.20 14.42
CA ILE A 135 -27.45 -15.80 13.21
C ILE A 135 -25.91 -15.78 13.27
N GLY A 136 -25.34 -16.90 13.70
CA GLY A 136 -23.90 -17.10 13.76
C GLY A 136 -23.28 -17.61 12.46
N TRP A 137 -21.94 -17.68 12.44
CA TRP A 137 -21.17 -18.16 11.28
C TRP A 137 -21.58 -19.56 10.80
N LYS A 138 -21.99 -20.47 11.71
CA LYS A 138 -22.32 -21.86 11.37
C LYS A 138 -23.56 -21.93 10.48
N GLN A 139 -24.59 -21.14 10.81
CA GLN A 139 -25.80 -21.03 9.99
C GLN A 139 -25.46 -20.46 8.62
N ILE A 140 -24.78 -19.30 8.58
CA ILE A 140 -24.38 -18.62 7.35
C ILE A 140 -23.54 -19.55 6.46
N ARG A 141 -22.51 -20.21 7.04
CA ARG A 141 -21.67 -21.16 6.31
C ARG A 141 -22.50 -22.30 5.73
N SER A 142 -23.45 -22.83 6.50
CA SER A 142 -24.30 -23.92 6.01
C SER A 142 -25.14 -23.49 4.80
N VAL A 143 -25.65 -22.26 4.77
CA VAL A 143 -26.45 -21.72 3.66
C VAL A 143 -25.58 -21.53 2.41
N ILE A 144 -24.34 -21.07 2.60
CA ILE A 144 -23.47 -20.70 1.48
C ILE A 144 -22.69 -21.88 0.89
N SER A 145 -22.34 -22.89 1.70
CA SER A 145 -21.51 -24.02 1.26
C SER A 145 -21.99 -24.74 -0.01
N PRO A 146 -23.31 -24.95 -0.23
CA PRO A 146 -23.80 -25.55 -1.47
C PRO A 146 -23.44 -24.77 -2.75
N ALA A 147 -23.27 -23.45 -2.66
CA ALA A 147 -22.90 -22.60 -3.80
C ALA A 147 -21.47 -22.87 -4.30
N PHE A 148 -20.61 -23.46 -3.47
CA PHE A 148 -19.24 -23.84 -3.80
C PHE A 148 -19.08 -25.35 -4.06
N SER A 149 -20.19 -26.06 -4.29
CA SER A 149 -20.16 -27.47 -4.69
C SER A 149 -19.62 -27.64 -6.12
N SER A 150 -19.05 -28.81 -6.43
CA SER A 150 -18.48 -29.07 -7.76
C SER A 150 -19.50 -28.91 -8.89
N GLY A 151 -20.77 -29.24 -8.64
CA GLY A 151 -21.86 -29.04 -9.61
C GLY A 151 -22.09 -27.56 -9.92
N LYS A 152 -22.17 -26.71 -8.88
CA LYS A 152 -22.34 -25.26 -9.07
C LYS A 152 -21.13 -24.57 -9.67
N LEU A 153 -19.92 -25.00 -9.30
CA LEU A 153 -18.71 -24.51 -9.94
C LEU A 153 -18.63 -24.87 -11.42
N ARG A 154 -19.11 -26.06 -11.81
CA ARG A 154 -19.23 -26.44 -13.23
C ARG A 154 -20.24 -25.56 -13.98
N GLU A 155 -21.37 -25.23 -13.36
CA GLU A 155 -22.35 -24.30 -13.93
C GLU A 155 -21.77 -22.88 -14.09
N MET A 156 -20.94 -22.42 -13.15
CA MET A 156 -20.28 -21.10 -13.21
C MET A 156 -19.09 -21.05 -14.17
N TYR A 157 -18.47 -22.18 -14.48
CA TYR A 157 -17.22 -22.25 -15.25
C TYR A 157 -17.24 -21.50 -16.59
N PRO A 158 -18.31 -21.56 -17.42
CA PRO A 158 -18.36 -20.79 -18.66
C PRO A 158 -18.15 -19.29 -18.44
N MET A 159 -18.67 -18.72 -17.34
CA MET A 159 -18.49 -17.29 -17.03
C MET A 159 -17.04 -16.97 -16.62
N ILE A 160 -16.40 -17.86 -15.85
CA ILE A 160 -14.98 -17.72 -15.46
C ILE A 160 -14.10 -17.73 -16.72
N LYS A 161 -14.30 -18.75 -17.55
CA LYS A 161 -13.58 -18.93 -18.81
C LYS A 161 -13.76 -17.74 -19.75
N GLU A 162 -14.99 -17.29 -19.95
CA GLU A 162 -15.29 -16.12 -20.80
C GLU A 162 -14.50 -14.88 -20.37
N ARG A 163 -14.41 -14.61 -19.07
CA ARG A 163 -13.66 -13.45 -18.55
C ARG A 163 -12.15 -13.63 -18.64
N CYS A 164 -11.63 -14.85 -18.42
CA CYS A 164 -10.21 -15.16 -18.65
C CYS A 164 -9.83 -14.92 -20.13
N GLN A 165 -10.67 -15.38 -21.06
CA GLN A 165 -10.51 -15.15 -22.50
C GLN A 165 -10.63 -13.67 -22.88
N ALA A 166 -11.54 -12.92 -22.24
CA ALA A 166 -11.66 -11.49 -22.45
C ALA A 166 -10.38 -10.75 -22.04
N LEU A 167 -9.74 -11.15 -20.93
CA LEU A 167 -8.45 -10.61 -20.53
C LEU A 167 -7.37 -10.93 -21.59
N THR A 168 -7.24 -12.19 -22.00
CA THR A 168 -6.29 -12.60 -23.04
C THR A 168 -6.48 -11.80 -24.32
N LYS A 169 -7.73 -11.63 -24.77
CA LYS A 169 -8.06 -10.83 -25.96
C LYS A 169 -7.69 -9.36 -25.79
N SER A 170 -7.96 -8.77 -24.61
CA SER A 170 -7.60 -7.39 -24.27
C SER A 170 -6.08 -7.19 -24.26
N ILE A 171 -5.32 -8.15 -23.72
CA ILE A 171 -3.86 -8.08 -23.76
C ILE A 171 -3.38 -8.24 -25.20
N LYS A 172 -3.86 -9.24 -25.97
CA LYS A 172 -3.47 -9.43 -27.38
C LYS A 172 -3.73 -8.21 -28.25
N SER A 173 -4.88 -7.55 -28.11
CA SER A 173 -5.20 -6.36 -28.92
C SER A 173 -4.31 -5.16 -28.60
N ARG A 174 -3.78 -5.11 -27.38
CA ARG A 174 -2.83 -4.10 -26.92
C ARG A 174 -1.38 -4.55 -27.09
N ASN A 175 -1.09 -5.81 -27.34
CA ASN A 175 0.28 -6.33 -27.32
C ASN A 175 1.01 -5.97 -28.62
N GLN A 176 1.43 -4.71 -28.71
CA GLN A 176 2.32 -4.21 -29.75
C GLN A 176 3.78 -4.46 -29.38
N LYS A 177 4.68 -4.42 -30.37
CA LYS A 177 6.13 -4.56 -30.14
C LYS A 177 6.57 -3.50 -29.12
N ASP A 178 7.32 -3.93 -28.10
CA ASP A 178 7.86 -3.11 -27.00
C ASP A 178 6.86 -2.64 -25.92
N GLN A 179 5.61 -3.16 -25.90
CA GLN A 179 4.65 -2.82 -24.85
C GLN A 179 4.84 -3.69 -23.59
N THR A 180 5.00 -3.04 -22.43
CA THR A 180 5.05 -3.70 -21.12
C THR A 180 3.70 -3.59 -20.41
N PHE A 181 3.27 -4.67 -19.76
CA PHE A 181 2.01 -4.71 -19.01
C PHE A 181 2.26 -4.82 -17.51
N LYS A 182 1.50 -4.04 -16.72
CA LYS A 182 1.44 -4.22 -15.28
C LYS A 182 0.46 -5.34 -14.95
N VAL A 183 0.98 -6.55 -14.81
CA VAL A 183 0.16 -7.76 -14.58
C VAL A 183 -0.76 -7.66 -13.36
N MET A 184 -0.38 -6.90 -12.33
CA MET A 184 -1.23 -6.65 -11.16
C MET A 184 -2.55 -5.97 -11.53
N GLU A 185 -2.51 -4.92 -12.35
CA GLU A 185 -3.74 -4.25 -12.79
C GLU A 185 -4.58 -5.21 -13.64
N GLU A 186 -3.96 -5.91 -14.59
CA GLU A 186 -4.62 -6.89 -15.47
C GLU A 186 -5.37 -7.99 -14.70
N PHE A 187 -4.72 -8.61 -13.71
CA PHE A 187 -5.35 -9.64 -12.90
C PHE A 187 -6.40 -9.08 -11.95
N HIS A 188 -6.16 -7.92 -11.31
CA HIS A 188 -7.19 -7.29 -10.48
C HIS A 188 -8.48 -7.00 -11.26
N SER A 189 -8.38 -6.48 -12.49
CA SER A 189 -9.57 -6.25 -13.31
C SER A 189 -10.31 -7.54 -13.63
N MET A 190 -9.57 -8.58 -14.01
CA MET A 190 -10.17 -9.84 -14.43
C MET A 190 -10.87 -10.52 -13.26
N THR A 191 -10.23 -10.59 -12.09
CA THR A 191 -10.84 -11.22 -10.91
C THR A 191 -12.03 -10.43 -10.40
N MET A 192 -12.05 -9.09 -10.57
CA MET A 192 -13.23 -8.27 -10.29
C MET A 192 -14.40 -8.67 -11.22
N ASP A 193 -14.15 -8.74 -12.53
CA ASP A 193 -15.18 -9.12 -13.50
C ASP A 193 -15.68 -10.55 -13.26
N VAL A 194 -14.79 -11.49 -12.96
CA VAL A 194 -15.14 -12.89 -12.66
C VAL A 194 -16.05 -12.96 -11.43
N ILE A 195 -15.66 -12.37 -10.30
CA ILE A 195 -16.48 -12.46 -9.08
C ILE A 195 -17.79 -11.69 -9.23
N ALA A 196 -17.77 -10.52 -9.88
CA ALA A 196 -18.98 -9.72 -10.13
C ALA A 196 -19.98 -10.49 -11.01
N ARG A 197 -19.48 -11.18 -12.04
CA ARG A 197 -20.30 -11.98 -12.95
C ARG A 197 -20.79 -13.27 -12.30
N CYS A 198 -19.90 -14.05 -11.69
CA CYS A 198 -20.25 -15.38 -11.17
C CYS A 198 -21.08 -15.31 -9.88
N ALA A 199 -20.72 -14.42 -8.95
CA ALA A 199 -21.39 -14.37 -7.65
C ALA A 199 -22.68 -13.52 -7.68
N PHE A 200 -22.76 -12.51 -8.55
CA PHE A 200 -23.84 -11.51 -8.49
C PHE A 200 -24.57 -11.31 -9.84
N ALA A 201 -24.09 -11.93 -10.91
CA ALA A 201 -24.52 -11.70 -12.30
C ALA A 201 -24.49 -10.22 -12.72
N ILE A 202 -23.54 -9.46 -12.16
CA ILE A 202 -23.31 -8.06 -12.53
C ILE A 202 -22.42 -8.02 -13.77
N GLY A 203 -22.70 -7.09 -14.67
CA GLY A 203 -21.74 -6.66 -15.69
C GLY A 203 -20.76 -5.66 -15.08
N SER A 204 -19.73 -6.15 -14.37
CA SER A 204 -18.51 -5.36 -14.21
C SER A 204 -17.71 -5.51 -15.51
N ASP A 205 -17.11 -4.40 -15.95
CA ASP A 205 -16.30 -4.36 -17.16
C ASP A 205 -14.92 -3.77 -16.83
N ALA A 206 -14.36 -4.15 -15.68
CA ALA A 206 -13.09 -3.65 -15.18
C ALA A 206 -11.92 -3.99 -16.12
N ILE A 207 -12.02 -5.04 -16.94
CA ILE A 207 -11.02 -5.38 -17.96
C ILE A 207 -10.88 -4.24 -18.99
N ASN A 208 -11.99 -3.66 -19.43
CA ASN A 208 -12.01 -2.61 -20.46
C ASN A 208 -12.11 -1.19 -19.86
N ASN A 209 -12.69 -1.05 -18.66
CA ASN A 209 -12.92 0.20 -17.98
C ASN A 209 -12.36 0.19 -16.55
N ARG A 210 -11.17 0.78 -16.37
CA ARG A 210 -10.49 0.89 -15.07
C ARG A 210 -11.16 1.85 -14.08
N GLU A 211 -12.21 2.55 -14.51
CA GLU A 211 -13.04 3.40 -13.66
C GLU A 211 -14.31 2.71 -13.16
N ASP A 212 -14.48 1.41 -13.44
CA ASP A 212 -15.59 0.61 -12.94
C ASP A 212 -15.81 0.82 -11.42
N VAL A 213 -17.09 0.99 -11.05
CA VAL A 213 -17.49 1.38 -9.70
C VAL A 213 -17.08 0.31 -8.68
N PHE A 214 -17.25 -0.98 -8.99
CA PHE A 214 -16.84 -2.04 -8.08
C PHE A 214 -15.33 -2.11 -7.97
N TYR A 215 -14.62 -2.06 -9.10
CA TYR A 215 -13.15 -2.11 -9.14
C TYR A 215 -12.49 -1.00 -8.31
N VAL A 216 -12.82 0.26 -8.58
CA VAL A 216 -12.19 1.42 -7.92
C VAL A 216 -12.52 1.45 -6.43
N ASN A 217 -13.78 1.20 -6.07
CA ASN A 217 -14.19 1.28 -4.67
C ASN A 217 -13.69 0.09 -3.85
N ALA A 218 -13.59 -1.12 -4.42
CA ALA A 218 -13.02 -2.27 -3.73
C ALA A 218 -11.53 -2.05 -3.38
N ARG A 219 -10.71 -1.61 -4.34
CA ARG A 219 -9.30 -1.27 -4.09
C ARG A 219 -9.16 -0.24 -2.98
N LYS A 220 -9.86 0.90 -3.13
CA LYS A 220 -9.79 1.99 -2.14
C LYS A 220 -10.31 1.58 -0.77
N TYR A 221 -11.36 0.76 -0.71
CA TYR A 221 -11.87 0.21 0.54
C TYR A 221 -10.82 -0.63 1.27
N LEU A 222 -10.16 -1.56 0.57
CA LEU A 222 -9.13 -2.44 1.15
C LEU A 222 -7.93 -1.64 1.66
N THR A 223 -7.47 -0.62 0.90
CA THR A 223 -6.43 0.31 1.37
C THR A 223 -6.83 1.05 2.66
N GLN A 224 -8.12 1.34 2.86
CA GLN A 224 -8.61 1.97 4.11
C GLN A 224 -8.67 1.01 5.30
N LEU A 225 -8.32 -0.27 5.11
CA LEU A 225 -8.18 -1.29 6.14
C LEU A 225 -6.71 -1.61 6.44
N GLU A 226 -5.76 -0.74 6.07
CA GLU A 226 -4.31 -0.92 6.26
C GLU A 226 -3.70 0.03 7.31
N ILE A 227 -2.72 -0.44 8.10
CA ILE A 227 -1.92 0.37 9.03
C ILE A 227 -0.57 0.70 8.37
N PRO A 228 -0.08 1.96 8.41
CA PRO A 228 -0.70 3.15 8.99
C PRO A 228 -1.50 3.98 7.98
N THR A 229 -1.75 3.45 6.77
CA THR A 229 -2.40 4.18 5.66
C THR A 229 -3.74 4.79 6.06
N SER A 230 -4.55 4.07 6.83
CA SER A 230 -5.83 4.56 7.35
C SER A 230 -5.69 5.02 8.80
N TRP A 231 -5.81 6.33 9.02
CA TRP A 231 -5.75 6.91 10.37
C TRP A 231 -6.88 6.41 11.26
N ALA A 232 -8.11 6.27 10.72
CA ALA A 232 -9.28 5.86 11.49
C ALA A 232 -9.19 4.38 11.90
N PHE A 233 -8.69 3.53 10.99
CA PHE A 233 -8.40 2.12 11.27
C PHE A 233 -7.29 1.99 12.31
N THR A 234 -6.22 2.79 12.18
CA THR A 234 -5.09 2.81 13.11
C THR A 234 -5.54 3.23 14.52
N ILE A 235 -6.26 4.35 14.66
CA ILE A 235 -6.79 4.81 15.96
C ILE A 235 -7.73 3.76 16.57
N SER A 236 -8.59 3.15 15.76
CA SER A 236 -9.51 2.10 16.26
C SER A 236 -8.80 0.81 16.67
N SER A 237 -7.66 0.51 16.06
CA SER A 237 -6.79 -0.60 16.45
C SER A 237 -6.09 -0.31 17.78
N LEU A 238 -5.67 0.94 17.97
CA LEU A 238 -5.01 1.43 19.18
C LEU A 238 -5.97 1.64 20.36
N PHE A 239 -7.18 2.11 20.10
CA PHE A 239 -8.18 2.51 21.09
C PHE A 239 -9.59 2.11 20.62
N PRO A 240 -10.02 0.87 20.88
CA PRO A 240 -11.31 0.36 20.39
C PRO A 240 -12.54 1.18 20.84
N THR A 241 -12.45 1.85 22.00
CA THR A 241 -13.50 2.75 22.51
C THR A 241 -13.74 3.96 21.60
N LEU A 242 -12.72 4.39 20.85
CA LEU A 242 -12.81 5.52 19.92
C LEU A 242 -13.37 5.12 18.54
N THR A 243 -13.62 3.85 18.28
CA THR A 243 -14.16 3.39 16.98
C THR A 243 -15.48 4.07 16.62
N ASN A 244 -16.36 4.32 17.59
CA ASN A 244 -17.63 5.02 17.35
C ASN A 244 -17.47 6.46 16.85
N ILE A 245 -16.31 7.08 17.10
CA ILE A 245 -15.99 8.45 16.67
C ILE A 245 -15.17 8.42 15.38
N ALA A 246 -14.17 7.52 15.31
CA ALA A 246 -13.26 7.44 14.17
C ALA A 246 -13.93 6.86 12.92
N LEU A 247 -14.81 5.86 13.07
CA LEU A 247 -15.41 5.16 11.94
C LEU A 247 -16.32 6.07 11.08
N PRO A 248 -17.25 6.88 11.62
CA PRO A 248 -18.05 7.81 10.83
C PRO A 248 -17.23 8.83 10.02
N LEU A 249 -16.03 9.16 10.49
CA LEU A 249 -15.08 10.08 9.84
C LEU A 249 -14.14 9.37 8.84
N SER A 250 -14.22 8.04 8.73
CA SER A 250 -13.33 7.25 7.89
C SER A 250 -13.75 7.30 6.42
N LEU A 251 -12.73 7.30 5.54
CA LEU A 251 -12.94 7.07 4.12
C LEU A 251 -13.37 5.63 3.79
N ALA A 252 -13.21 4.67 4.72
CA ALA A 252 -13.68 3.30 4.51
C ALA A 252 -15.18 3.26 4.19
N LEU A 253 -16.01 4.01 4.94
CA LEU A 253 -17.45 4.10 4.68
C LEU A 253 -17.77 4.78 3.34
N LYS A 254 -16.93 5.73 2.91
CA LYS A 254 -17.10 6.40 1.60
C LYS A 254 -16.97 5.40 0.46
N TYR A 255 -15.99 4.50 0.52
CA TYR A 255 -15.75 3.50 -0.51
C TYR A 255 -16.62 2.24 -0.35
N GLU A 256 -17.07 1.93 0.86
CA GLU A 256 -18.00 0.82 1.09
C GLU A 256 -19.39 1.10 0.52
N LYS A 257 -19.90 2.34 0.67
CA LYS A 257 -21.26 2.71 0.29
C LYS A 257 -21.62 2.40 -1.17
N PRO A 258 -20.80 2.75 -2.19
CA PRO A 258 -21.09 2.37 -3.57
C PRO A 258 -21.20 0.86 -3.77
N LEU A 259 -20.33 0.08 -3.11
CA LEU A 259 -20.34 -1.38 -3.19
C LEU A 259 -21.62 -1.95 -2.59
N THR A 260 -21.96 -1.55 -1.36
CA THR A 260 -23.16 -2.05 -0.67
C THR A 260 -24.43 -1.58 -1.33
N ASN A 261 -24.52 -0.32 -1.78
CA ASN A 261 -25.67 0.19 -2.52
C ASN A 261 -25.90 -0.59 -3.83
N GLY A 262 -24.84 -0.90 -4.58
CA GLY A 262 -24.94 -1.74 -5.77
C GLY A 262 -25.49 -3.13 -5.44
N LEU A 263 -24.96 -3.76 -4.40
CA LEU A 263 -25.40 -5.08 -3.91
C LEU A 263 -26.86 -5.08 -3.40
N TYR A 264 -27.28 -4.03 -2.70
CA TYR A 264 -28.69 -3.86 -2.30
C TYR A 264 -29.61 -3.70 -3.50
N GLY A 265 -29.20 -2.93 -4.52
CA GLY A 265 -29.96 -2.78 -5.76
C GLY A 265 -30.20 -4.13 -6.45
N ILE A 266 -29.19 -4.99 -6.49
CA ILE A 266 -29.28 -6.32 -7.07
C ILE A 266 -30.17 -7.23 -6.23
N LEU A 267 -29.97 -7.24 -4.91
CA LEU A 267 -30.80 -8.04 -4.00
C LEU A 267 -32.29 -7.68 -4.17
N LYS A 268 -32.60 -6.39 -4.28
CA LYS A 268 -33.95 -5.90 -4.54
C LYS A 268 -34.48 -6.42 -5.87
N GLN A 269 -33.72 -6.28 -6.96
CA GLN A 269 -34.10 -6.79 -8.28
C GLN A 269 -34.38 -8.30 -8.27
N ARG A 270 -33.55 -9.09 -7.55
CA ARG A 270 -33.72 -10.54 -7.43
C ARG A 270 -34.96 -10.94 -6.66
N LYS A 271 -35.33 -10.17 -5.65
CA LYS A 271 -36.58 -10.40 -4.91
C LYS A 271 -37.81 -10.03 -5.74
N GLU A 272 -37.76 -8.89 -6.45
CA GLU A 272 -38.87 -8.44 -7.30
C GLU A 272 -39.12 -9.37 -8.49
N ARG A 273 -38.06 -9.97 -9.04
CA ARG A 273 -38.11 -10.87 -10.20
C ARG A 273 -37.73 -12.31 -9.84
N TYR A 274 -38.12 -12.77 -8.64
CA TYR A 274 -37.66 -14.06 -8.11
C TYR A 274 -37.92 -15.23 -9.06
N GLU A 275 -39.10 -15.32 -9.67
CA GLU A 275 -39.44 -16.42 -10.58
C GLU A 275 -38.58 -16.49 -11.83
N GLU A 276 -38.06 -15.36 -12.30
CA GLU A 276 -37.14 -15.30 -13.45
C GLU A 276 -35.74 -15.79 -13.06
N PHE A 277 -35.31 -15.47 -11.84
CA PHE A 277 -33.96 -15.75 -11.38
C PHE A 277 -33.83 -17.00 -10.53
N LYS A 278 -34.93 -17.69 -10.15
CA LYS A 278 -34.92 -18.77 -9.15
C LYS A 278 -33.92 -19.91 -9.38
N ASP A 279 -33.59 -20.17 -10.65
CA ASP A 279 -32.67 -21.21 -11.08
C ASP A 279 -31.31 -20.66 -11.57
N HIS A 280 -31.08 -19.34 -11.43
CA HIS A 280 -29.82 -18.72 -11.80
C HIS A 280 -28.69 -19.23 -10.88
N PRO A 281 -27.52 -19.62 -11.43
CA PRO A 281 -26.46 -20.29 -10.68
C PRO A 281 -25.62 -19.35 -9.79
N ASP A 282 -26.05 -18.11 -9.53
CA ASP A 282 -25.24 -17.13 -8.79
C ASP A 282 -25.40 -17.22 -7.27
N LEU A 283 -24.43 -16.65 -6.56
CA LEU A 283 -24.35 -16.74 -5.11
C LEU A 283 -25.51 -16.05 -4.40
N ILE A 284 -26.00 -14.90 -4.90
CA ILE A 284 -27.13 -14.19 -4.29
C ILE A 284 -28.38 -15.05 -4.35
N GLN A 285 -28.68 -15.59 -5.52
CA GLN A 285 -29.86 -16.42 -5.72
C GLN A 285 -29.79 -17.70 -4.89
N LEU A 286 -28.63 -18.34 -4.85
CA LEU A 286 -28.42 -19.54 -4.05
C LEU A 286 -28.56 -19.26 -2.55
N MET A 287 -28.10 -18.10 -2.07
CA MET A 287 -28.34 -17.67 -0.70
C MET A 287 -29.83 -17.45 -0.42
N LEU A 288 -30.57 -16.77 -1.31
CA LEU A 288 -32.01 -16.55 -1.14
C LEU A 288 -32.79 -17.88 -1.11
N LYS A 289 -32.48 -18.79 -2.03
CA LYS A 289 -33.11 -20.10 -2.11
C LYS A 289 -32.78 -20.95 -0.88
N SER A 290 -31.49 -21.15 -0.58
CA SER A 290 -31.09 -22.00 0.54
C SER A 290 -31.49 -21.44 1.90
N ASP A 291 -31.54 -20.11 2.07
CA ASP A 291 -32.00 -19.49 3.31
C ASP A 291 -33.50 -19.73 3.51
N SER A 292 -34.31 -19.48 2.48
CA SER A 292 -35.76 -19.72 2.55
C SER A 292 -36.12 -21.19 2.81
N GLU A 293 -35.45 -22.12 2.13
CA GLU A 293 -35.64 -23.57 2.32
C GLU A 293 -35.27 -24.01 3.74
N LYS A 294 -34.15 -23.52 4.28
CA LYS A 294 -33.70 -23.88 5.63
C LYS A 294 -34.52 -23.23 6.73
N ALA A 295 -34.93 -21.98 6.53
CA ALA A 295 -35.83 -21.30 7.46
C ALA A 295 -37.15 -22.08 7.59
N ARG A 296 -37.69 -22.56 6.47
CA ARG A 296 -38.90 -23.37 6.44
C ARG A 296 -38.70 -24.78 7.01
N ALA A 297 -37.60 -25.46 6.69
CA ALA A 297 -37.37 -26.85 7.08
C ALA A 297 -36.96 -27.01 8.55
N ASN A 298 -36.15 -26.09 9.08
CA ASN A 298 -35.54 -26.22 10.41
C ASN A 298 -36.14 -25.26 11.45
N GLY A 299 -37.13 -24.44 11.08
CA GLY A 299 -37.71 -23.42 11.96
C GLY A 299 -36.72 -22.33 12.39
N VAL A 300 -35.66 -22.12 11.59
CA VAL A 300 -34.60 -21.14 11.89
C VAL A 300 -34.97 -19.79 11.30
N THR A 301 -34.55 -18.70 11.94
CA THR A 301 -34.74 -17.33 11.44
C THR A 301 -34.05 -17.13 10.09
N ALA A 302 -34.81 -16.64 9.11
CA ALA A 302 -34.27 -16.25 7.80
C ALA A 302 -33.25 -15.10 7.94
N MET A 303 -32.25 -15.09 7.08
CA MET A 303 -31.20 -14.07 7.10
C MET A 303 -31.76 -12.69 6.74
N PRO A 304 -31.50 -11.65 7.55
CA PRO A 304 -31.78 -10.28 7.18
C PRO A 304 -31.05 -9.89 5.90
N GLU A 305 -31.63 -8.98 5.12
CA GLU A 305 -31.02 -8.49 3.87
C GLU A 305 -29.60 -7.96 4.07
N LYS A 306 -29.38 -7.28 5.19
CA LYS A 306 -28.06 -6.75 5.57
C LYS A 306 -27.01 -7.87 5.70
N VAL A 307 -27.39 -9.04 6.24
CA VAL A 307 -26.50 -10.21 6.34
C VAL A 307 -26.21 -10.78 4.96
N ILE A 308 -27.21 -10.84 4.07
CA ILE A 308 -27.03 -11.30 2.68
C ILE A 308 -26.06 -10.37 1.94
N VAL A 309 -26.29 -9.06 2.00
CA VAL A 309 -25.41 -8.05 1.36
C VAL A 309 -24.02 -8.04 1.97
N ALA A 310 -23.88 -8.20 3.29
CA ALA A 310 -22.60 -8.34 3.97
C ALA A 310 -21.80 -9.54 3.45
N ASN A 311 -22.46 -10.69 3.25
CA ASN A 311 -21.82 -11.86 2.65
C ASN A 311 -21.40 -11.57 1.21
N CYS A 312 -22.26 -10.96 0.38
CA CYS A 312 -21.89 -10.55 -0.97
C CYS A 312 -20.67 -9.64 -1.00
N LEU A 313 -20.63 -8.62 -0.14
CA LEU A 313 -19.47 -7.73 0.00
C LEU A 313 -18.22 -8.53 0.38
N GLY A 314 -18.34 -9.47 1.32
CA GLY A 314 -17.25 -10.36 1.71
C GLY A 314 -16.69 -11.18 0.53
N PHE A 315 -17.56 -11.82 -0.25
CA PHE A 315 -17.13 -12.61 -1.42
C PHE A 315 -16.55 -11.77 -2.54
N LEU A 316 -17.14 -10.59 -2.80
CA LEU A 316 -16.61 -9.62 -3.76
C LEU A 316 -15.15 -9.31 -3.45
N LEU A 317 -14.86 -8.89 -2.21
CA LEU A 317 -13.52 -8.49 -1.80
C LEU A 317 -12.55 -9.68 -1.73
N ALA A 318 -13.00 -10.82 -1.20
CA ALA A 318 -12.16 -12.00 -1.07
C ALA A 318 -11.77 -12.61 -2.43
N GLY A 319 -12.72 -12.74 -3.37
CA GLY A 319 -12.46 -13.24 -4.71
C GLY A 319 -11.62 -12.27 -5.55
N PHE A 320 -11.84 -10.97 -5.36
CA PHE A 320 -11.10 -9.93 -6.06
C PHE A 320 -9.61 -9.87 -5.70
N GLU A 321 -9.26 -9.69 -4.41
CA GLU A 321 -7.88 -9.38 -4.03
C GLU A 321 -6.98 -10.64 -3.94
N THR A 322 -7.54 -11.81 -3.58
CA THR A 322 -6.69 -12.99 -3.31
C THR A 322 -6.22 -13.71 -4.57
N THR A 323 -7.12 -14.00 -5.52
CA THR A 323 -6.76 -14.71 -6.76
C THR A 323 -5.82 -13.87 -7.62
N SER A 324 -6.05 -12.55 -7.70
CA SER A 324 -5.23 -11.64 -8.48
C SER A 324 -3.79 -11.57 -7.98
N ASN A 325 -3.60 -11.44 -6.66
CA ASN A 325 -2.26 -11.50 -6.06
C ASN A 325 -1.57 -12.84 -6.30
N ALA A 326 -2.29 -13.96 -6.21
CA ALA A 326 -1.73 -15.27 -6.54
C ALA A 326 -1.26 -15.34 -8.00
N LEU A 327 -2.04 -14.82 -8.96
CA LEU A 327 -1.69 -14.80 -10.38
C LEU A 327 -0.48 -13.90 -10.68
N VAL A 328 -0.35 -12.77 -9.97
CA VAL A 328 0.84 -11.90 -10.07
C VAL A 328 2.10 -12.67 -9.69
N PHE A 329 2.09 -13.38 -8.56
CA PHE A 329 3.23 -14.18 -8.12
C PHE A 329 3.54 -15.33 -9.09
N ALA A 330 2.51 -16.00 -9.60
CA ALA A 330 2.69 -17.08 -10.57
C ALA A 330 3.38 -16.57 -11.83
N CYS A 331 2.94 -15.43 -12.38
CA CYS A 331 3.57 -14.84 -13.57
C CYS A 331 5.01 -14.38 -13.29
N TYR A 332 5.28 -13.85 -12.10
CA TYR A 332 6.64 -13.47 -11.70
C TYR A 332 7.58 -14.69 -11.66
N TYR A 333 7.17 -15.81 -11.03
CA TYR A 333 8.01 -17.01 -11.03
C TYR A 333 8.15 -17.65 -12.40
N LEU A 334 7.08 -17.73 -13.19
CA LEU A 334 7.18 -18.24 -14.56
C LEU A 334 8.11 -17.39 -15.44
N ALA A 335 8.13 -16.08 -15.24
CA ALA A 335 9.04 -15.16 -15.92
C ALA A 335 10.51 -15.33 -15.45
N LYS A 336 10.71 -15.74 -14.19
CA LYS A 336 12.03 -16.01 -13.59
C LYS A 336 12.57 -17.39 -13.94
N HIS A 337 11.68 -18.34 -14.23
CA HIS A 337 11.97 -19.74 -14.51
C HIS A 337 11.42 -20.16 -15.89
N PRO A 338 12.07 -19.75 -17.00
CA PRO A 338 11.63 -20.10 -18.35
C PRO A 338 11.49 -21.62 -18.58
N GLU A 339 12.32 -22.43 -17.92
CA GLU A 339 12.27 -23.89 -17.95
C GLU A 339 10.97 -24.46 -17.37
N ILE A 340 10.50 -23.87 -16.26
CA ILE A 340 9.22 -24.23 -15.65
C ILE A 340 8.08 -23.78 -16.53
N GLN A 341 8.15 -22.57 -17.09
CA GLN A 341 7.15 -22.04 -18.00
C GLN A 341 7.01 -22.90 -19.26
N GLN A 342 8.13 -23.33 -19.84
CA GLN A 342 8.13 -24.19 -21.02
C GLN A 342 7.54 -25.57 -20.71
N THR A 343 7.85 -26.15 -19.55
CA THR A 343 7.28 -27.44 -19.12
C THR A 343 5.77 -27.34 -18.94
N LEU A 344 5.29 -26.26 -18.31
CA LEU A 344 3.86 -25.98 -18.17
C LEU A 344 3.17 -25.77 -19.51
N TYR A 345 3.81 -25.03 -20.43
CA TYR A 345 3.31 -24.83 -21.79
C TYR A 345 3.14 -26.17 -22.52
N ASN A 346 4.14 -27.05 -22.47
CA ASN A 346 4.08 -28.36 -23.13
C ASN A 346 2.90 -29.19 -22.59
N GLU A 347 2.71 -29.27 -21.27
CA GLU A 347 1.55 -29.96 -20.67
C GLU A 347 0.21 -29.38 -21.16
N ILE A 348 0.12 -28.05 -21.24
CA ILE A 348 -1.09 -27.36 -21.72
C ILE A 348 -1.38 -27.70 -23.18
N ILE A 349 -0.37 -27.68 -24.05
CA ILE A 349 -0.52 -28.00 -25.47
C ILE A 349 -0.85 -29.48 -25.66
N ASP A 350 -0.24 -30.39 -24.91
CA ASP A 350 -0.56 -31.81 -24.98
C ASP A 350 -2.02 -32.09 -24.57
N ALA A 351 -2.54 -31.37 -23.58
CA ALA A 351 -3.88 -31.59 -23.06
C ALA A 351 -5.00 -31.01 -23.95
N PHE A 352 -4.72 -29.90 -24.64
CA PHE A 352 -5.73 -29.08 -25.29
C PHE A 352 -5.41 -28.65 -26.71
N GLY A 353 -4.15 -28.73 -27.16
CA GLY A 353 -3.68 -28.11 -28.39
C GLY A 353 -3.59 -26.59 -28.32
N GLU A 354 -3.17 -25.96 -29.41
CA GLU A 354 -3.02 -24.50 -29.50
C GLU A 354 -4.38 -23.78 -29.49
N ASP A 355 -5.38 -24.31 -30.19
CA ASP A 355 -6.71 -23.70 -30.35
C ASP A 355 -7.85 -24.50 -29.71
N GLY A 356 -7.56 -25.60 -29.02
CA GLY A 356 -8.61 -26.47 -28.49
C GLY A 356 -9.24 -25.98 -27.20
N ASP A 357 -10.48 -26.42 -26.98
CA ASP A 357 -11.34 -25.96 -25.90
C ASP A 357 -10.83 -26.35 -24.51
N ILE A 358 -10.61 -25.37 -23.62
CA ILE A 358 -10.31 -25.62 -22.21
C ILE A 358 -11.59 -26.06 -21.51
N THR A 359 -11.54 -27.21 -20.82
CA THR A 359 -12.72 -27.79 -20.16
C THR A 359 -12.51 -27.91 -18.66
N TYR A 360 -13.59 -27.73 -17.90
CA TYR A 360 -13.62 -27.81 -16.43
C TYR A 360 -12.90 -29.06 -15.89
N ASP A 361 -13.18 -30.23 -16.47
CA ASP A 361 -12.64 -31.49 -15.95
C ASP A 361 -11.15 -31.66 -16.23
N LYS A 362 -10.65 -31.15 -17.35
CA LYS A 362 -9.24 -31.28 -17.73
C LYS A 362 -8.38 -30.24 -17.01
N VAL A 363 -8.81 -28.97 -16.98
CA VAL A 363 -8.00 -27.87 -16.41
C VAL A 363 -7.68 -28.08 -14.93
N LEU A 364 -8.58 -28.73 -14.19
CA LEU A 364 -8.36 -29.04 -12.78
C LEU A 364 -7.40 -30.22 -12.54
N LYS A 365 -7.21 -31.10 -13.53
CA LYS A 365 -6.51 -32.40 -13.42
C LYS A 365 -5.10 -32.40 -14.01
N LEU A 366 -4.64 -31.30 -14.60
CA LEU A 366 -3.28 -31.19 -15.11
C LEU A 366 -2.26 -31.25 -13.96
N PRO A 367 -1.38 -32.27 -13.90
CA PRO A 367 -0.50 -32.48 -12.74
C PRO A 367 0.52 -31.37 -12.54
N TYR A 368 1.20 -30.91 -13.60
CA TYR A 368 2.22 -29.87 -13.52
C TYR A 368 1.61 -28.50 -13.23
N LEU A 369 0.49 -28.14 -13.87
CA LEU A 369 -0.28 -26.95 -13.52
C LEU A 369 -0.72 -26.95 -12.04
N ASN A 370 -1.15 -28.10 -11.52
CA ASN A 370 -1.51 -28.24 -10.11
C ASN A 370 -0.31 -28.07 -9.18
N ALA A 371 0.85 -28.58 -9.59
CA ALA A 371 2.10 -28.44 -8.88
C ALA A 371 2.58 -26.97 -8.82
N VAL A 372 2.57 -26.27 -9.96
CA VAL A 372 2.85 -24.83 -10.07
C VAL A 372 1.90 -24.00 -9.20
N TYR A 373 0.60 -24.31 -9.26
CA TYR A 373 -0.41 -23.65 -8.43
C TYR A 373 -0.13 -23.80 -6.93
N LYS A 374 0.19 -25.02 -6.48
CA LYS A 374 0.45 -25.29 -5.06
C LYS A 374 1.76 -24.66 -4.60
N GLU A 375 2.82 -24.73 -5.40
CA GLU A 375 4.10 -24.13 -5.05
C GLU A 375 4.04 -22.61 -4.99
N ASN A 376 3.30 -21.99 -5.92
CA ASN A 376 3.01 -20.56 -5.87
C ASN A 376 2.32 -20.15 -4.57
N LEU A 377 1.28 -20.89 -4.15
CA LEU A 377 0.56 -20.61 -2.92
C LEU A 377 1.36 -20.93 -1.65
N ARG A 378 2.33 -21.85 -1.71
CA ARG A 378 3.28 -22.12 -0.63
C ARG A 378 4.22 -20.93 -0.45
N LEU A 379 4.83 -20.46 -1.53
CA LEU A 379 5.79 -19.36 -1.46
C LEU A 379 5.13 -18.02 -1.14
N ASN A 380 3.99 -17.73 -1.76
CA ASN A 380 3.33 -16.44 -1.57
C ASN A 380 1.83 -16.63 -1.30
N PRO A 381 1.48 -17.08 -0.08
CA PRO A 381 0.08 -17.24 0.33
C PRO A 381 -0.59 -15.87 0.45
N PRO A 382 -1.61 -15.53 -0.37
CA PRO A 382 -2.24 -14.20 -0.31
C PRO A 382 -2.81 -13.89 1.08
N ALA A 383 -3.33 -14.88 1.80
CA ALA A 383 -3.86 -14.75 3.15
C ALA A 383 -2.76 -15.00 4.23
N GLY A 384 -1.75 -14.13 4.26
CA GLY A 384 -0.52 -14.31 5.04
C GLY A 384 -0.71 -14.44 6.56
N THR A 385 -1.52 -13.59 7.22
CA THR A 385 -1.79 -13.67 8.67
C THR A 385 -3.28 -13.75 9.00
N PHE A 386 -4.09 -14.11 8.00
CA PHE A 386 -5.55 -14.19 8.16
C PHE A 386 -6.01 -15.45 8.93
N VAL A 387 -5.13 -16.43 9.11
CA VAL A 387 -5.42 -17.70 9.81
C VAL A 387 -5.38 -17.47 11.32
N GLY A 388 -6.44 -16.84 11.84
CA GLY A 388 -6.56 -16.46 13.25
C GLY A 388 -7.85 -16.92 13.91
N ARG A 389 -7.78 -17.20 15.22
CA ARG A 389 -8.92 -17.51 16.10
C ARG A 389 -8.90 -16.68 17.36
N LYS A 390 -10.09 -16.35 17.88
CA LYS A 390 -10.30 -15.66 19.15
C LYS A 390 -10.94 -16.63 20.14
N CYS A 391 -10.34 -16.73 21.32
CA CYS A 391 -10.82 -17.51 22.44
C CYS A 391 -12.14 -16.91 22.97
N VAL A 392 -13.21 -17.70 23.08
CA VAL A 392 -14.54 -17.21 23.51
C VAL A 392 -14.84 -17.48 24.98
N GLU A 393 -14.02 -18.31 25.62
CA GLU A 393 -14.08 -18.66 27.04
C GLU A 393 -12.67 -18.88 27.60
N ASP A 394 -12.50 -18.82 28.92
CA ASP A 394 -11.21 -19.08 29.55
C ASP A 394 -10.86 -20.57 29.45
N CYS A 395 -9.63 -20.90 29.08
CA CYS A 395 -9.17 -22.29 29.01
C CYS A 395 -7.65 -22.43 29.18
N VAL A 396 -7.19 -23.65 29.45
CA VAL A 396 -5.76 -23.99 29.51
C VAL A 396 -5.44 -25.02 28.44
N ILE A 397 -4.46 -24.74 27.59
CA ILE A 397 -3.99 -25.63 26.52
C ILE A 397 -2.48 -25.71 26.60
N ASN A 398 -1.93 -26.93 26.68
CA ASN A 398 -0.49 -27.18 26.75
C ASN A 398 0.22 -26.34 27.84
N GLY A 399 -0.43 -26.13 28.99
CA GLY A 399 0.08 -25.31 30.09
C GLY A 399 -0.02 -23.80 29.89
N ILE A 400 -0.57 -23.33 28.76
CA ILE A 400 -0.81 -21.91 28.47
C ILE A 400 -2.25 -21.55 28.85
N SER A 401 -2.41 -20.53 29.71
CA SER A 401 -3.71 -20.02 30.14
C SER A 401 -4.25 -18.98 29.17
N PHE A 402 -5.23 -19.36 28.35
CA PHE A 402 -5.93 -18.46 27.44
C PHE A 402 -7.12 -17.81 28.14
N THR A 403 -7.09 -16.49 28.27
CA THR A 403 -8.24 -15.71 28.71
C THR A 403 -9.19 -15.44 27.55
N LYS A 404 -10.49 -15.31 27.83
CA LYS A 404 -11.49 -14.89 26.86
C LYS A 404 -11.05 -13.61 26.14
N GLY A 405 -11.09 -13.64 24.81
CA GLY A 405 -10.65 -12.56 23.94
C GLY A 405 -9.21 -12.67 23.47
N THR A 406 -8.38 -13.54 24.06
CA THR A 406 -7.03 -13.85 23.55
C THR A 406 -7.13 -14.42 22.14
N ARG A 407 -6.26 -13.92 21.25
CA ARG A 407 -6.21 -14.35 19.85
C ARG A 407 -5.05 -15.29 19.63
N VAL A 408 -5.21 -16.26 18.73
CA VAL A 408 -4.14 -17.13 18.25
C VAL A 408 -4.10 -16.99 16.74
N THR A 409 -2.93 -16.72 16.18
CA THR A 409 -2.73 -16.55 14.74
C THR A 409 -1.59 -17.43 14.28
N ILE A 410 -1.77 -18.06 13.12
CA ILE A 410 -0.72 -18.74 12.40
C ILE A 410 -0.32 -17.82 11.24
N PRO A 411 0.86 -17.17 11.30
CA PRO A 411 1.44 -16.59 10.10
C PRO A 411 1.72 -17.71 9.11
N THR A 412 0.99 -17.77 7.99
CA THR A 412 1.03 -18.87 7.03
C THR A 412 2.43 -19.12 6.50
N PHE A 413 3.16 -18.04 6.20
CA PHE A 413 4.55 -18.08 5.74
C PHE A 413 5.53 -18.62 6.80
N ALA A 414 5.19 -18.60 8.08
CA ALA A 414 6.04 -19.20 9.13
C ALA A 414 6.01 -20.74 9.10
N LEU A 415 4.98 -21.35 8.53
CA LEU A 415 4.96 -22.79 8.24
C LEU A 415 5.48 -23.07 6.83
N HIS A 416 5.05 -22.27 5.85
CA HIS A 416 5.39 -22.51 4.45
C HIS A 416 6.87 -22.26 4.11
N TRP A 417 7.53 -21.33 4.81
CA TRP A 417 8.96 -21.05 4.63
C TRP A 417 9.84 -21.75 5.68
N ASN A 418 9.30 -22.69 6.44
CA ASN A 418 10.07 -23.47 7.40
C ASN A 418 10.78 -24.62 6.67
N GLU A 419 12.12 -24.59 6.71
CA GLU A 419 13.00 -25.60 6.10
C GLU A 419 12.80 -27.01 6.65
N GLU A 420 12.29 -27.16 7.88
CA GLU A 420 11.95 -28.47 8.46
C GLU A 420 10.77 -29.13 7.72
N TYR A 421 9.83 -28.33 7.23
CA TYR A 421 8.63 -28.82 6.55
C TYR A 421 8.77 -28.79 5.02
N PHE A 422 9.54 -27.84 4.50
CA PHE A 422 9.75 -27.64 3.07
C PHE A 422 11.24 -27.36 2.81
N PRO A 423 12.08 -28.38 2.55
CA PRO A 423 13.53 -28.19 2.35
C PRO A 423 13.84 -27.31 1.14
N ASP A 424 14.74 -26.33 1.21
CA ASP A 424 14.88 -25.23 0.24
C ASP A 424 13.61 -24.38 0.15
N ALA A 425 13.07 -23.97 1.30
CA ALA A 425 11.73 -23.40 1.45
C ALA A 425 11.56 -22.09 0.67
N ARG A 426 12.64 -21.39 0.31
CA ARG A 426 12.59 -20.14 -0.45
C ARG A 426 12.68 -20.33 -1.97
N GLU A 427 12.99 -21.54 -2.44
CA GLU A 427 13.08 -21.86 -3.87
C GLU A 427 11.72 -22.27 -4.45
N PHE A 428 11.44 -21.85 -5.68
CA PHE A 428 10.22 -22.21 -6.43
C PHE A 428 10.40 -23.56 -7.11
N LYS A 429 9.92 -24.64 -6.49
CA LYS A 429 10.06 -26.03 -6.96
C LYS A 429 8.69 -26.73 -7.06
N PRO A 430 7.99 -26.67 -8.22
CA PRO A 430 6.72 -27.35 -8.42
C PRO A 430 6.77 -28.85 -8.09
N GLU A 431 7.89 -29.51 -8.35
CA GLU A 431 8.10 -30.95 -8.21
C GLU A 431 7.78 -31.47 -6.80
N ARG A 432 7.81 -30.60 -5.78
CA ARG A 432 7.39 -30.92 -4.40
C ARG A 432 5.96 -31.43 -4.28
N PHE A 433 5.12 -31.09 -5.26
CA PHE A 433 3.69 -31.36 -5.24
C PHE A 433 3.26 -32.41 -6.28
N PHE A 434 4.20 -33.15 -6.85
CA PHE A 434 3.90 -34.34 -7.63
C PHE A 434 3.39 -35.49 -6.76
N GLU A 435 2.70 -36.45 -7.37
CA GLU A 435 2.13 -37.59 -6.64
C GLU A 435 3.19 -38.53 -6.06
N ASP A 436 4.36 -38.59 -6.69
CA ASP A 436 5.52 -39.39 -6.26
C ASP A 436 6.46 -38.66 -5.30
N ALA A 437 6.22 -37.36 -5.05
CA ALA A 437 6.96 -36.60 -4.05
C ALA A 437 6.47 -36.93 -2.63
N PRO A 438 7.35 -36.87 -1.60
CA PRO A 438 6.93 -36.99 -0.21
C PRO A 438 5.85 -35.97 0.12
N ALA A 439 4.71 -36.44 0.64
CA ALA A 439 3.62 -35.56 1.03
C ALA A 439 4.09 -34.55 2.10
N PRO A 440 3.65 -33.27 2.05
CA PRO A 440 3.96 -32.32 3.09
C PRO A 440 3.50 -32.81 4.46
N VAL A 441 4.25 -32.45 5.50
CA VAL A 441 3.89 -32.76 6.88
C VAL A 441 2.44 -32.29 7.15
N PRO A 442 1.55 -33.13 7.68
CA PRO A 442 0.15 -32.78 7.85
C PRO A 442 -0.06 -31.44 8.58
N ASN A 443 -0.98 -30.62 8.06
CA ASN A 443 -1.34 -29.29 8.58
C ASN A 443 -0.24 -28.20 8.45
N THR A 444 0.81 -28.41 7.67
CA THR A 444 1.83 -27.38 7.40
C THR A 444 1.54 -26.59 6.12
N TYR A 445 1.01 -27.24 5.07
CA TYR A 445 0.52 -26.56 3.86
C TYR A 445 -0.91 -26.03 4.06
N ILE A 446 -1.03 -24.79 4.54
CA ILE A 446 -2.32 -24.16 4.88
C ILE A 446 -2.66 -22.83 4.16
N PRO A 447 -2.47 -22.68 2.83
CA PRO A 447 -2.78 -21.41 2.13
C PRO A 447 -4.25 -20.98 2.23
N PHE A 448 -5.15 -21.94 2.48
CA PHE A 448 -6.59 -21.74 2.66
C PHE A 448 -7.04 -21.80 4.14
N GLY A 449 -6.09 -21.85 5.07
CA GLY A 449 -6.33 -22.01 6.50
C GLY A 449 -6.57 -23.46 6.94
N LEU A 450 -7.04 -23.61 8.18
CA LEU A 450 -7.20 -24.92 8.85
C LEU A 450 -8.51 -25.01 9.64
N GLY A 451 -9.04 -26.22 9.78
CA GLY A 451 -10.21 -26.52 10.61
C GLY A 451 -11.55 -25.99 10.08
N PRO A 452 -12.61 -25.92 10.90
CA PRO A 452 -13.97 -25.62 10.43
C PRO A 452 -14.18 -24.24 9.77
N ARG A 453 -13.25 -23.30 9.95
CA ARG A 453 -13.25 -21.99 9.26
C ARG A 453 -12.36 -21.97 8.00
N TYR A 454 -11.98 -23.14 7.46
CA TYR A 454 -11.28 -23.30 6.18
C TYR A 454 -11.92 -22.46 5.08
N CYS A 455 -11.13 -21.95 4.14
CA CYS A 455 -11.63 -21.14 3.03
C CYS A 455 -12.76 -21.87 2.29
N ILE A 456 -13.92 -21.21 2.17
CA ILE A 456 -15.08 -21.80 1.47
C ILE A 456 -14.93 -21.70 -0.05
N GLY A 457 -14.14 -20.74 -0.53
CA GLY A 457 -13.94 -20.46 -1.96
C GLY A 457 -12.71 -21.14 -2.57
N GLU A 458 -12.04 -22.06 -1.88
CA GLU A 458 -10.80 -22.70 -2.34
C GLU A 458 -10.94 -23.31 -3.74
N ARG A 459 -12.00 -24.08 -3.98
CA ARG A 459 -12.26 -24.69 -5.30
C ARG A 459 -12.58 -23.67 -6.40
N PHE A 460 -13.25 -22.58 -6.05
CA PHE A 460 -13.54 -21.48 -6.99
C PHE A 460 -12.23 -20.78 -7.38
N ALA A 461 -11.41 -20.42 -6.39
CA ALA A 461 -10.12 -19.77 -6.60
C ALA A 461 -9.15 -20.67 -7.39
N ALA A 462 -9.13 -21.98 -7.11
CA ALA A 462 -8.32 -22.93 -7.88
C ALA A 462 -8.74 -23.00 -9.35
N LEU A 463 -10.05 -23.00 -9.62
CA LEU A 463 -10.59 -23.02 -10.98
C LEU A 463 -10.26 -21.73 -11.73
N GLU A 464 -10.55 -20.58 -11.13
CA GLU A 464 -10.25 -19.25 -11.70
C GLU A 464 -8.75 -19.07 -11.97
N PHE A 465 -7.90 -19.39 -10.98
CA PHE A 465 -6.45 -19.29 -11.13
C PHE A 465 -5.94 -20.18 -12.27
N LYS A 466 -6.34 -21.46 -12.28
CA LYS A 466 -5.83 -22.43 -13.26
C LYS A 466 -6.31 -22.10 -14.67
N GLU A 467 -7.58 -21.73 -14.83
CA GLU A 467 -8.12 -21.27 -16.11
C GLU A 467 -7.34 -20.08 -16.65
N CYS A 468 -7.15 -19.04 -15.83
CA CYS A 468 -6.41 -17.85 -16.22
C CYS A 468 -4.95 -18.18 -16.55
N LEU A 469 -4.27 -18.98 -15.73
CA LEU A 469 -2.86 -19.31 -15.97
C LEU A 469 -2.67 -20.12 -17.26
N VAL A 470 -3.58 -21.04 -17.57
CA VAL A 470 -3.57 -21.78 -18.85
C VAL A 470 -3.75 -20.83 -20.03
N GLU A 471 -4.72 -19.92 -19.96
CA GLU A 471 -4.92 -18.90 -20.99
C GLU A 471 -3.68 -18.02 -21.17
N MET A 472 -3.02 -17.60 -20.08
CA MET A 472 -1.82 -16.77 -20.17
C MET A 472 -0.63 -17.52 -20.79
N VAL A 473 -0.32 -18.72 -20.30
CA VAL A 473 0.86 -19.49 -20.76
C VAL A 473 0.67 -20.02 -22.17
N ARG A 474 -0.54 -20.43 -22.57
CA ARG A 474 -0.80 -20.89 -23.94
C ARG A 474 -0.59 -19.79 -24.97
N ASN A 475 -0.93 -18.54 -24.62
CA ASN A 475 -1.03 -17.44 -25.57
C ASN A 475 0.16 -16.47 -25.53
N PHE A 476 0.98 -16.51 -24.49
CA PHE A 476 2.07 -15.56 -24.28
C PHE A 476 3.31 -16.26 -23.72
N ASN A 477 4.48 -15.82 -24.18
CA ASN A 477 5.74 -16.04 -23.46
C ASN A 477 5.90 -14.90 -22.44
N ILE A 478 5.89 -15.23 -21.16
CA ILE A 478 5.93 -14.28 -20.06
C ILE A 478 7.38 -14.02 -19.67
N THR A 479 7.84 -12.78 -19.81
CA THR A 479 9.20 -12.36 -19.44
C THR A 479 9.18 -11.15 -18.52
N LYS A 480 10.14 -11.06 -17.59
CA LYS A 480 10.30 -9.87 -16.75
C LYS A 480 10.94 -8.74 -17.54
N HIS A 481 10.47 -7.51 -17.31
CA HIS A 481 11.14 -6.34 -17.87
C HIS A 481 12.43 -6.05 -17.08
N ALA A 482 13.57 -5.93 -17.78
CA ALA A 482 14.90 -5.90 -17.17
C ALA A 482 15.08 -4.81 -16.08
N THR A 483 14.43 -3.66 -16.23
CA THR A 483 14.58 -2.51 -15.31
C THR A 483 13.31 -2.15 -14.53
N LEU A 484 12.13 -2.64 -14.93
CA LEU A 484 10.85 -2.23 -14.32
C LEU A 484 10.32 -3.26 -13.33
N THR A 485 10.85 -4.50 -13.37
CA THR A 485 10.46 -5.58 -12.47
C THR A 485 11.66 -5.94 -11.60
N PRO A 486 11.72 -5.49 -10.33
CA PRO A 486 12.81 -5.85 -9.44
C PRO A 486 12.82 -7.36 -9.17
N ASP A 487 14.01 -7.89 -8.86
CA ASP A 487 14.25 -9.30 -8.54
C ASP A 487 15.20 -9.35 -7.33
N PRO A 488 14.73 -9.73 -6.13
CA PRO A 488 13.39 -10.26 -5.84
C PRO A 488 12.25 -9.23 -6.02
N LEU A 489 11.03 -9.71 -6.31
CA LEU A 489 9.85 -8.85 -6.37
C LEU A 489 9.54 -8.30 -4.97
N PRO A 490 9.44 -6.97 -4.76
CA PRO A 490 9.15 -6.40 -3.45
C PRO A 490 7.72 -6.72 -3.03
N CYS A 491 7.54 -7.29 -1.84
CA CYS A 491 6.25 -7.81 -1.38
C CYS A 491 6.00 -7.47 0.09
N TYR A 492 4.79 -7.08 0.45
CA TYR A 492 4.50 -6.72 1.83
C TYR A 492 3.22 -7.33 2.38
N LEU A 493 3.21 -7.52 3.69
CA LEU A 493 2.06 -7.96 4.46
C LEU A 493 1.21 -6.73 4.86
N ALA A 494 0.26 -6.39 4.00
CA ALA A 494 -0.80 -5.42 4.21
C ALA A 494 -1.82 -5.93 5.25
N ASN A 495 -1.47 -5.78 6.54
CA ASN A 495 -2.16 -6.36 7.67
C ASN A 495 -2.27 -7.89 7.61
N VAL A 496 -3.25 -8.42 6.88
CA VAL A 496 -3.53 -9.85 6.73
C VAL A 496 -3.26 -10.39 5.33
N VAL A 497 -3.13 -9.51 4.33
CA VAL A 497 -2.92 -9.87 2.93
C VAL A 497 -1.45 -9.69 2.57
N TYR A 498 -0.85 -10.69 1.94
CA TYR A 498 0.50 -10.62 1.39
C TYR A 498 0.41 -10.33 -0.11
N LYS A 499 0.97 -9.19 -0.53
CA LYS A 499 0.87 -8.71 -1.91
C LYS A 499 2.14 -8.02 -2.38
N ALA A 500 2.37 -7.98 -3.69
CA ALA A 500 3.46 -7.22 -4.27
C ALA A 500 3.26 -5.71 -4.01
N ILE A 501 4.35 -4.98 -3.79
CA ILE A 501 4.33 -3.52 -3.65
C ILE A 501 4.09 -2.93 -5.04
N ASP A 502 3.01 -2.18 -5.21
CA ASP A 502 2.85 -1.31 -6.37
C ASP A 502 3.62 0.01 -6.09
N PRO A 503 4.68 0.35 -6.85
CA PRO A 503 5.40 1.61 -6.68
C PRO A 503 4.48 2.84 -6.78
N GLN A 504 3.36 2.71 -7.50
CA GLN A 504 2.36 3.77 -7.58
C GLN A 504 1.44 3.85 -6.36
N ASP A 505 1.22 2.79 -5.58
CA ASP A 505 0.44 2.87 -4.34
C ASP A 505 1.24 3.56 -3.21
N GLU A 506 2.58 3.46 -3.19
CA GLU A 506 3.41 4.31 -2.33
C GLU A 506 3.34 5.78 -2.76
N ALA A 507 3.47 6.04 -4.06
CA ALA A 507 3.37 7.38 -4.62
C ALA A 507 1.95 7.97 -4.50
N GLN A 508 0.88 7.17 -4.58
CA GLN A 508 -0.50 7.60 -4.41
C GLN A 508 -0.90 7.70 -2.94
N SER A 509 -0.40 6.86 -2.04
CA SER A 509 -0.57 7.02 -0.59
C SER A 509 0.10 8.31 -0.11
N PHE A 510 1.30 8.58 -0.61
CA PHE A 510 2.01 9.83 -0.37
C PHE A 510 1.35 11.01 -1.08
N ALA A 511 1.01 10.91 -2.36
CA ALA A 511 0.34 11.96 -3.12
C ALA A 511 -1.11 12.20 -2.66
N ALA A 512 -1.82 11.22 -2.10
CA ALA A 512 -3.12 11.42 -1.48
C ALA A 512 -2.98 12.10 -0.11
N LYS A 513 -1.95 11.78 0.67
CA LYS A 513 -1.60 12.52 1.89
C LYS A 513 -1.20 13.95 1.57
N VAL A 514 -0.38 14.15 0.53
CA VAL A 514 0.03 15.47 0.02
C VAL A 514 -1.15 16.19 -0.63
N ALA A 515 -2.07 15.53 -1.35
CA ALA A 515 -3.25 16.16 -1.96
C ALA A 515 -4.35 16.46 -0.93
N GLN A 516 -4.43 15.71 0.17
CA GLN A 516 -5.33 16.00 1.29
C GLN A 516 -4.81 17.19 2.11
N PHE A 517 -3.49 17.32 2.25
CA PHE A 517 -2.83 18.49 2.84
C PHE A 517 -2.90 19.70 1.89
N ALA A 518 -2.63 19.47 0.61
CA ALA A 518 -2.65 20.47 -0.44
C ALA A 518 -4.07 20.91 -0.76
N ASN A 519 -5.14 20.13 -0.63
CA ASN A 519 -6.50 20.65 -0.87
C ASN A 519 -6.94 21.72 0.15
N ALA A 520 -6.32 21.78 1.34
CA ALA A 520 -6.51 22.90 2.26
C ALA A 520 -5.76 24.16 1.79
N THR A 521 -4.54 23.99 1.26
CA THR A 521 -3.66 25.08 0.79
C THR A 521 -3.95 25.54 -0.65
N VAL A 522 -4.36 24.64 -1.54
CA VAL A 522 -4.71 24.81 -2.96
C VAL A 522 -6.09 25.40 -3.09
N ASN A 523 -7.05 25.17 -2.17
CA ASN A 523 -8.29 25.94 -2.16
C ASN A 523 -8.07 27.37 -1.63
N GLN A 524 -7.07 27.60 -0.78
CA GLN A 524 -6.58 28.95 -0.46
C GLN A 524 -5.84 29.59 -1.64
N MET A 525 -4.99 28.84 -2.36
CA MET A 525 -4.23 29.34 -3.52
C MET A 525 -5.09 29.45 -4.80
N LYS A 526 -6.10 28.62 -5.05
CA LYS A 526 -7.01 28.73 -6.22
C LYS A 526 -7.83 30.02 -6.17
N ASN A 527 -8.23 30.45 -4.97
CA ASN A 527 -8.87 31.75 -4.78
C ASN A 527 -7.89 32.93 -4.92
N PHE A 528 -6.57 32.68 -4.91
CA PHE A 528 -5.51 33.70 -4.99
C PHE A 528 -4.80 33.76 -6.36
N VAL A 529 -4.69 32.64 -7.07
CA VAL A 529 -4.01 32.48 -8.38
C VAL A 529 -4.92 32.88 -9.54
N MET A 530 -6.24 32.84 -9.37
CA MET A 530 -7.19 33.30 -10.39
C MET A 530 -7.18 34.83 -10.59
N THR A 531 -6.37 35.59 -9.85
CA THR A 531 -6.34 37.06 -9.89
C THR A 531 -4.95 37.72 -9.96
N SER A 532 -3.81 36.98 -10.00
CA SER A 532 -2.49 37.64 -10.12
C SER A 532 -1.32 36.77 -10.63
N ASP A 533 -0.32 37.45 -11.23
CA ASP A 533 0.89 36.92 -11.90
C ASP A 533 1.70 35.95 -11.01
N PRO A 534 1.99 34.70 -11.45
CA PRO A 534 2.65 33.67 -10.64
C PRO A 534 4.04 34.06 -10.09
N ILE A 535 4.73 35.03 -10.71
CA ILE A 535 6.03 35.53 -10.21
C ILE A 535 5.84 36.38 -8.94
N LYS A 536 4.77 37.17 -8.84
CA LYS A 536 4.46 37.98 -7.65
C LYS A 536 4.09 37.12 -6.45
N VAL A 537 3.57 35.91 -6.68
CA VAL A 537 3.19 34.97 -5.62
C VAL A 537 4.42 34.40 -4.92
N LEU A 538 5.46 34.03 -5.67
CA LEU A 538 6.73 33.53 -5.12
C LEU A 538 7.49 34.60 -4.31
N ILE A 539 7.47 35.84 -4.81
CA ILE A 539 8.12 36.99 -4.14
C ILE A 539 7.43 37.32 -2.80
N ASN A 540 6.10 37.16 -2.74
CA ASN A 540 5.29 37.49 -1.56
C ASN A 540 5.10 36.34 -0.56
N LEU A 541 5.81 35.21 -0.72
CA LEU A 541 5.78 34.12 0.25
C LEU A 541 6.32 34.60 1.60
N THR A 542 5.51 34.41 2.65
CA THR A 542 5.91 34.76 4.01
C THR A 542 7.07 33.87 4.48
N PRO A 543 7.90 34.31 5.43
CA PRO A 543 8.99 33.49 5.97
C PRO A 543 8.51 32.12 6.51
N ALA A 544 7.30 32.06 7.05
CA ALA A 544 6.69 30.82 7.54
C ALA A 544 6.29 29.86 6.40
N ASP A 545 5.90 30.38 5.24
CA ASP A 545 5.59 29.57 4.05
C ASP A 545 6.87 29.04 3.39
N ARG A 546 7.95 29.81 3.44
CA ARG A 546 9.29 29.38 2.99
C ARG A 546 9.85 28.26 3.87
N GLU A 547 9.68 28.34 5.19
CA GLU A 547 10.08 27.25 6.11
C GLU A 547 9.28 25.96 5.89
N LYS A 548 7.99 26.07 5.57
CA LYS A 548 7.18 24.87 5.25
C LYS A 548 7.64 24.18 3.97
N LEU A 549 8.09 24.93 2.97
CA LEU A 549 8.63 24.37 1.72
C LEU A 549 9.91 23.54 1.96
N LYS A 550 10.74 23.90 2.95
CA LYS A 550 11.96 23.16 3.32
C LYS A 550 11.70 21.77 3.90
N THR A 551 10.50 21.53 4.41
CA THR A 551 10.12 20.25 5.02
C THR A 551 9.56 19.22 4.02
N LEU A 552 9.45 19.59 2.74
CA LEU A 552 8.97 18.70 1.69
C LEU A 552 10.09 17.79 1.17
N PRO A 553 9.85 16.47 1.04
CA PRO A 553 10.82 15.56 0.44
C PRO A 553 11.01 15.85 -1.06
N ALA A 554 12.20 15.56 -1.59
CA ALA A 554 12.62 15.87 -2.97
C ALA A 554 11.61 15.40 -4.04
N ASP A 555 10.95 14.28 -3.77
CA ASP A 555 10.03 13.61 -4.69
C ASP A 555 8.68 14.34 -4.82
N ALA A 556 8.35 15.23 -3.88
CA ALA A 556 7.12 16.02 -3.88
C ALA A 556 7.02 16.96 -5.09
N PHE A 557 8.16 17.37 -5.67
CA PHE A 557 8.18 18.27 -6.81
C PHE A 557 7.94 17.57 -8.15
N ASN A 558 8.21 16.26 -8.25
CA ASN A 558 7.82 15.46 -9.41
C ASN A 558 6.29 15.30 -9.51
N VAL A 559 5.59 15.38 -8.37
CA VAL A 559 4.12 15.31 -8.28
C VAL A 559 3.44 16.56 -8.85
N LEU A 560 4.10 17.73 -8.83
CA LEU A 560 3.55 18.98 -9.38
C LEU A 560 3.33 18.92 -10.90
N LYS A 561 4.14 18.13 -11.62
CA LYS A 561 4.00 17.88 -13.05
C LYS A 561 2.75 17.04 -13.38
N VAL A 562 2.35 16.13 -12.48
CA VAL A 562 1.12 15.32 -12.60
C VAL A 562 -0.14 16.16 -12.27
N ALA A 563 0.02 17.24 -11.50
CA ALA A 563 -1.05 18.15 -11.11
C ALA A 563 -1.32 19.31 -12.10
N GLY A 564 -0.62 19.35 -13.24
CA GLY A 564 -0.82 20.36 -14.29
C GLY A 564 -0.12 21.70 -14.06
N LEU A 565 0.88 21.76 -13.17
CA LEU A 565 1.75 22.93 -13.01
C LEU A 565 3.02 22.77 -13.88
N PRO A 566 3.54 23.85 -14.49
CA PRO A 566 4.77 23.79 -15.28
C PRO A 566 5.93 23.32 -14.41
N SER A 567 6.75 22.43 -14.96
CA SER A 567 8.02 21.97 -14.38
C SER A 567 8.95 23.15 -14.11
N ALA A 568 9.93 22.97 -13.22
CA ALA A 568 10.96 23.98 -12.97
C ALA A 568 11.61 24.45 -14.28
N GLN A 569 11.87 23.53 -15.21
CA GLN A 569 12.38 23.81 -16.55
C GLN A 569 11.45 24.74 -17.35
N GLU A 570 10.14 24.48 -17.34
CA GLU A 570 9.14 25.32 -18.03
C GLU A 570 8.97 26.68 -17.34
N MET A 571 9.09 26.75 -16.01
CA MET A 571 9.11 28.03 -15.27
C MET A 571 10.36 28.86 -15.62
N PHE A 572 11.52 28.22 -15.78
CA PHE A 572 12.75 28.91 -16.21
C PHE A 572 12.68 29.38 -17.67
N ILE A 573 12.06 28.61 -18.56
CA ILE A 573 11.81 29.04 -19.95
C ILE A 573 10.88 30.27 -19.97
N GLN A 574 9.83 30.27 -19.14
CA GLN A 574 8.93 31.43 -19.02
C GLN A 574 9.62 32.66 -18.41
N LEU A 575 10.60 32.47 -17.52
CA LEU A 575 11.42 33.55 -16.96
C LEU A 575 12.44 34.09 -17.98
N LYS A 576 13.04 33.22 -18.80
CA LYS A 576 13.95 33.57 -19.90
C LYS A 576 13.29 34.54 -20.88
N ASP A 577 12.03 34.32 -21.21
CA ASP A 577 11.30 35.14 -22.18
C ASP A 577 10.85 36.50 -21.64
N LYS A 578 10.84 36.69 -20.30
CA LYS A 578 10.32 37.90 -19.65
C LYS A 578 11.39 38.93 -19.27
N ASN A 579 12.68 38.60 -19.19
CA ASN A 579 13.72 39.57 -18.83
C ASN A 579 15.14 39.19 -19.36
N PRO A 580 15.82 40.07 -20.12
CA PRO A 580 17.11 39.78 -20.76
C PRO A 580 18.26 39.49 -19.78
N ILE A 581 18.16 39.90 -18.51
CA ILE A 581 19.15 39.58 -17.47
C ILE A 581 19.11 38.08 -17.12
N PHE A 582 17.91 37.48 -17.13
CA PHE A 582 17.71 36.07 -16.80
C PHE A 582 17.99 35.13 -17.98
N LYS A 583 18.19 35.67 -19.19
CA LYS A 583 18.44 34.88 -20.40
C LYS A 583 19.72 34.03 -20.29
N ASN A 584 20.85 34.64 -19.92
CA ASN A 584 22.13 33.90 -19.82
C ASN A 584 22.17 32.93 -18.62
N VAL A 585 21.57 33.28 -17.49
CA VAL A 585 21.48 32.40 -16.30
C VAL A 585 20.57 31.21 -16.57
N SER A 586 19.43 31.45 -17.22
CA SER A 586 18.50 30.38 -17.62
C SER A 586 19.11 29.49 -18.70
N ASP A 587 19.88 30.03 -19.64
CA ASP A 587 20.53 29.25 -20.70
C ASP A 587 21.61 28.30 -20.14
N GLN A 588 22.39 28.73 -19.14
CA GLN A 588 23.35 27.86 -18.46
C GLN A 588 22.67 26.79 -17.59
N PHE A 589 21.61 27.15 -16.86
CA PHE A 589 20.85 26.18 -16.05
C PHE A 589 20.08 25.17 -16.90
N ILE A 590 19.51 25.61 -18.03
CA ILE A 590 18.84 24.73 -18.99
C ILE A 590 19.87 23.77 -19.62
N ALA A 591 21.07 24.24 -19.94
CA ALA A 591 22.15 23.37 -20.43
C ALA A 591 22.61 22.32 -19.40
N ILE A 592 22.67 22.69 -18.11
CA ILE A 592 22.97 21.75 -17.01
C ILE A 592 21.84 20.73 -16.83
N ALA A 593 20.57 21.17 -16.89
CA ALA A 593 19.39 20.32 -16.74
C ALA A 593 19.13 19.41 -17.97
N GLN A 594 19.55 19.82 -19.17
CA GLN A 594 19.41 19.02 -20.39
C GLN A 594 20.42 17.88 -20.48
N ASN A 595 21.55 17.95 -19.77
CA ASN A 595 22.60 16.95 -19.91
C ASN A 595 22.45 15.73 -19.01
N ARG A 596 21.62 15.73 -17.94
CA ARG A 596 21.39 14.55 -17.09
C ARG A 596 20.02 14.56 -16.41
N SER A 597 19.32 13.44 -16.45
CA SER A 597 18.01 13.17 -15.83
C SER A 597 18.10 12.89 -14.32
N GLN A 598 18.71 13.80 -13.54
CA GLN A 598 18.81 13.65 -12.08
C GLN A 598 18.21 14.80 -11.27
N ILE A 599 17.70 14.39 -10.12
CA ILE A 599 16.77 15.06 -9.21
C ILE A 599 17.41 16.34 -8.62
N LEU A 600 16.74 17.49 -8.79
CA LEU A 600 17.07 18.70 -8.04
C LEU A 600 16.79 18.46 -6.55
N THR A 601 17.81 18.55 -5.70
CA THR A 601 17.63 18.42 -4.25
C THR A 601 16.94 19.67 -3.67
N PRO A 602 16.17 19.55 -2.56
CA PRO A 602 15.51 20.69 -1.92
C PRO A 602 16.47 21.84 -1.55
N ALA A 603 17.71 21.51 -1.18
CA ALA A 603 18.76 22.49 -0.85
C ALA A 603 19.21 23.29 -2.08
N ALA A 604 19.41 22.64 -3.23
CA ALA A 604 19.80 23.30 -4.47
C ALA A 604 18.69 24.25 -4.97
N LEU A 605 17.43 23.83 -4.85
CA LEU A 605 16.29 24.67 -5.24
C LEU A 605 16.13 25.89 -4.32
N GLN A 606 16.32 25.72 -3.01
CA GLN A 606 16.27 26.83 -2.04
C GLN A 606 17.36 27.87 -2.31
N PHE A 607 18.59 27.43 -2.58
CA PHE A 607 19.69 28.32 -2.97
C PHE A 607 19.35 29.14 -4.22
N ILE A 608 18.74 28.51 -5.22
CA ILE A 608 18.31 29.17 -6.45
C ILE A 608 17.19 30.18 -6.17
N ILE A 609 16.20 29.83 -5.35
CA ILE A 609 15.08 30.72 -4.99
C ILE A 609 15.59 31.94 -4.21
N ASP A 610 16.51 31.74 -3.26
CA ASP A 610 17.08 32.83 -2.47
C ASP A 610 17.96 33.75 -3.33
N SER A 611 18.75 33.16 -4.24
CA SER A 611 19.56 33.91 -5.20
C SER A 611 18.71 34.74 -6.16
N ILE A 612 17.60 34.18 -6.67
CA ILE A 612 16.65 34.91 -7.54
C ILE A 612 15.92 35.99 -6.73
N THR A 613 15.47 35.68 -5.51
CA THR A 613 14.76 36.65 -4.66
C THR A 613 15.66 37.83 -4.31
N GLN A 614 16.93 37.59 -3.95
CA GLN A 614 17.88 38.67 -3.74
C GLN A 614 18.12 39.44 -5.03
N SER A 615 18.33 38.78 -6.16
CA SER A 615 18.53 39.43 -7.47
C SER A 615 17.36 40.35 -7.86
N VAL A 616 16.12 39.94 -7.55
CA VAL A 616 14.91 40.74 -7.78
C VAL A 616 14.82 41.91 -6.79
N ASN A 617 15.07 41.68 -5.50
CA ASN A 617 15.10 42.76 -4.50
C ASN A 617 16.21 43.80 -4.81
N TYR A 618 17.35 43.35 -5.34
CA TYR A 618 18.42 44.22 -5.85
C TYR A 618 17.95 45.00 -7.08
N SER A 619 17.28 44.35 -8.05
CA SER A 619 16.70 45.03 -9.21
C SER A 619 15.70 46.12 -8.82
N ASP A 620 14.83 45.87 -7.85
CA ASP A 620 13.83 46.83 -7.39
C ASP A 620 14.44 47.99 -6.57
N ALA A 621 15.47 47.71 -5.76
CA ALA A 621 16.26 48.74 -5.07
C ALA A 621 17.05 49.63 -6.06
N ILE A 622 17.50 49.06 -7.18
CA ILE A 622 18.23 49.75 -8.26
C ILE A 622 17.28 50.61 -9.11
N LEU A 623 16.05 50.13 -9.36
CA LEU A 623 15.03 50.87 -10.12
C LEU A 623 14.39 52.01 -9.33
N SER A 624 14.42 51.95 -7.99
CA SER A 624 13.87 52.99 -7.10
C SER A 624 14.81 54.14 -6.75
N GLY A 625 16.07 54.12 -7.22
CA GLY A 625 16.98 55.28 -7.16
C GLY A 625 17.63 55.57 -5.80
N ASN A 626 17.61 54.63 -4.85
CA ASN A 626 18.28 54.81 -3.56
C ASN A 626 19.81 54.88 -3.71
N LYS A 627 20.41 55.98 -3.26
CA LYS A 627 21.84 56.31 -3.48
C LYS A 627 22.82 55.68 -2.48
N THR A 628 22.35 54.94 -1.49
CA THR A 628 23.23 54.29 -0.51
C THR A 628 22.76 52.86 -0.26
N ILE A 629 23.60 51.89 -0.60
CA ILE A 629 23.43 50.48 -0.25
C ILE A 629 24.64 50.15 0.61
N SER A 630 24.49 50.03 1.93
CA SER A 630 25.52 49.37 2.75
C SER A 630 25.24 47.86 2.71
N ILE A 631 26.30 47.08 2.49
CA ILE A 631 26.23 45.63 2.46
C ILE A 631 27.06 45.14 3.63
N GLU A 632 26.40 44.78 4.73
CA GLU A 632 26.99 43.88 5.72
C GLU A 632 26.26 42.54 5.62
N GLY A 633 26.97 41.54 5.13
CA GLY A 633 26.50 40.17 5.08
C GLY A 633 27.69 39.23 5.23
N VAL A 634 27.74 38.52 6.35
CA VAL A 634 28.64 37.37 6.52
C VAL A 634 27.92 36.18 5.90
N PHE A 635 28.50 35.61 4.85
CA PHE A 635 28.03 34.34 4.28
C PHE A 635 28.72 33.21 5.05
N GLU A 636 27.96 32.43 5.80
CA GLU A 636 28.39 31.12 6.31
C GLU A 636 27.72 30.06 5.44
N ILE A 637 28.51 29.38 4.61
CA ILE A 637 28.07 28.21 3.84
C ILE A 637 28.57 26.97 4.58
N GLU A 638 27.64 26.13 5.03
CA GLU A 638 28.00 24.89 5.73
C GLU A 638 28.69 23.90 4.78
N ARG A 639 29.71 23.21 5.29
CA ARG A 639 30.56 22.27 4.54
C ARG A 639 29.76 21.21 3.76
N ASP A 640 28.64 20.79 4.32
CA ASP A 640 27.79 19.73 3.80
C ASP A 640 27.04 20.15 2.52
N GLN A 641 26.75 21.45 2.40
CA GLN A 641 26.12 22.05 1.22
C GLN A 641 27.10 22.16 0.04
N ILE A 642 28.38 22.40 0.35
CA ILE A 642 29.48 22.41 -0.61
C ILE A 642 29.70 20.99 -1.13
N VAL A 643 29.85 20.00 -0.23
CA VAL A 643 30.07 18.59 -0.61
C VAL A 643 28.91 18.03 -1.47
N ALA A 644 27.66 18.35 -1.13
CA ALA A 644 26.49 17.93 -1.91
C ALA A 644 26.46 18.51 -3.34
N PHE A 645 27.03 19.71 -3.53
CA PHE A 645 27.13 20.36 -4.84
C PHE A 645 28.36 19.88 -5.64
N CYS A 646 29.50 19.62 -4.98
CA CYS A 646 30.71 19.06 -5.60
C CYS A 646 30.46 17.67 -6.23
N HIS A 647 29.65 16.83 -5.57
CA HIS A 647 29.22 15.53 -6.13
C HIS A 647 28.37 15.66 -7.41
N LEU A 648 27.79 16.84 -7.65
CA LEU A 648 26.88 17.13 -8.75
C LEU A 648 27.60 17.61 -10.03
N VAL A 649 28.83 18.14 -9.93
CA VAL A 649 29.44 18.92 -11.02
C VAL A 649 30.73 18.33 -11.65
N GLN A 650 31.47 17.40 -11.00
CA GLN A 650 32.69 16.74 -11.53
C GLN A 650 33.41 17.48 -12.69
N ALA A 651 34.23 18.49 -12.41
CA ALA A 651 34.93 19.28 -13.43
C ALA A 651 36.46 19.28 -13.22
N ASP A 652 37.21 19.20 -14.32
CA ASP A 652 38.67 19.28 -14.38
C ASP A 652 39.17 20.75 -14.35
N TYR A 653 40.31 20.95 -13.66
CA TYR A 653 40.96 22.25 -13.36
C TYR A 653 41.49 22.98 -14.61
N VAL A 654 41.16 24.28 -14.78
CA VAL A 654 41.93 25.23 -15.63
C VAL A 654 42.04 26.59 -14.93
N SER A 655 43.29 27.04 -14.73
CA SER A 655 43.64 28.27 -14.00
C SER A 655 43.45 29.55 -14.83
N PHE A 656 42.98 30.63 -14.20
CA PHE A 656 43.13 32.00 -14.70
C PHE A 656 43.73 32.91 -13.63
N GLU A 657 44.99 33.30 -13.83
CA GLU A 657 45.63 34.43 -13.16
C GLU A 657 45.27 35.76 -13.86
N ASN A 658 45.14 36.82 -13.06
CA ASN A 658 45.05 38.26 -13.39
C ASN A 658 43.66 38.92 -13.44
N ALA A 659 43.26 39.57 -12.33
CA ALA A 659 42.84 40.98 -12.28
C ALA A 659 42.60 41.45 -10.81
N TYR A 660 43.35 42.49 -10.39
CA TYR A 660 43.22 43.46 -9.27
C TYR A 660 42.40 43.15 -7.97
N PRO A 661 42.89 43.60 -6.78
CA PRO A 661 42.57 42.99 -5.49
C PRO A 661 41.36 43.64 -4.80
N VAL A 662 40.26 42.90 -4.58
CA VAL A 662 39.12 43.41 -3.76
C VAL A 662 38.58 42.39 -2.74
N SER A 663 39.22 41.26 -2.52
CA SER A 663 38.80 40.32 -1.46
C SER A 663 39.99 39.56 -0.85
N LYS A 664 40.01 39.47 0.49
CA LYS A 664 40.82 38.48 1.21
C LYS A 664 39.89 37.37 1.71
N PHE A 665 40.25 36.13 1.43
CA PHE A 665 39.53 34.93 1.87
C PHE A 665 40.27 34.31 3.06
N PHE A 666 39.54 33.85 4.07
CA PHE A 666 40.09 33.07 5.17
C PHE A 666 39.30 31.76 5.32
N PHE A 667 40.02 30.67 5.52
CA PHE A 667 39.46 29.35 5.85
C PHE A 667 39.70 29.05 7.33
N ASP A 668 38.66 28.66 8.05
CA ASP A 668 38.79 27.97 9.33
C ASP A 668 38.02 26.63 9.32
N ASN A 669 38.12 25.86 10.40
CA ASN A 669 37.52 24.53 10.51
C ASN A 669 35.98 24.52 10.45
N ALA A 670 35.30 25.67 10.41
CA ALA A 670 33.84 25.81 10.36
C ALA A 670 33.30 26.28 8.99
N GLY A 671 34.13 26.74 8.05
CA GLY A 671 33.69 27.11 6.69
C GLY A 671 34.42 28.32 6.08
N LEU A 672 34.00 28.74 4.87
CA LEU A 672 34.55 29.90 4.15
C LEU A 672 33.93 31.21 4.67
N LYS A 673 34.75 32.19 5.09
CA LYS A 673 34.30 33.56 5.40
C LYS A 673 34.86 34.57 4.41
N THR A 674 33.99 35.41 3.86
CA THR A 674 34.36 36.51 2.95
C THR A 674 33.93 37.86 3.50
N THR A 675 34.82 38.85 3.44
CA THR A 675 34.51 40.26 3.73
C THR A 675 34.84 41.11 2.49
N LEU A 676 33.85 41.85 1.97
CA LEU A 676 34.05 42.83 0.91
C LEU A 676 34.41 44.18 1.53
N CYS A 677 35.57 44.75 1.16
CA CYS A 677 35.98 46.08 1.64
C CYS A 677 35.09 47.19 1.04
N GLU A 678 34.73 48.17 1.86
CA GLU A 678 34.01 49.37 1.44
C GLU A 678 34.82 50.19 0.42
N THR A 679 34.24 50.45 -0.75
CA THR A 679 34.74 51.48 -1.66
C THR A 679 33.76 52.64 -1.73
N THR A 680 34.17 53.81 -1.23
CA THR A 680 33.50 55.09 -1.48
C THR A 680 33.98 55.64 -2.83
N ALA A 681 33.15 55.55 -3.86
CA ALA A 681 33.42 56.15 -5.16
C ALA A 681 32.40 57.25 -5.48
N THR A 682 32.87 58.49 -5.53
CA THR A 682 32.16 59.65 -6.06
C THR A 682 32.40 59.75 -7.57
N SER A 683 31.50 59.18 -8.38
CA SER A 683 31.50 59.37 -9.84
C SER A 683 30.10 59.34 -10.44
N SER A 684 29.97 59.81 -11.69
CA SER A 684 28.70 60.16 -12.34
C SER A 684 27.77 58.94 -12.58
N PHE A 685 26.47 59.23 -12.74
CA PHE A 685 25.38 58.23 -12.66
C PHE A 685 25.41 57.14 -13.76
N GLU A 686 26.04 57.39 -14.91
CA GLU A 686 26.17 56.38 -15.97
C GLU A 686 27.32 55.39 -15.72
N ASP A 687 28.44 55.84 -15.14
CA ASP A 687 29.56 54.96 -14.78
C ASP A 687 29.18 54.01 -13.65
N LEU A 688 28.36 54.46 -12.70
CA LEU A 688 27.82 53.63 -11.62
C LEU A 688 26.97 52.46 -12.14
N LYS A 689 26.26 52.60 -13.27
CA LYS A 689 25.41 51.52 -13.82
C LYS A 689 26.24 50.40 -14.48
N SER A 690 27.34 50.78 -15.15
CA SER A 690 28.33 49.88 -15.73
C SER A 690 29.16 49.17 -14.65
N ILE A 691 29.63 49.92 -13.66
CA ILE A 691 30.40 49.41 -12.52
C ILE A 691 29.53 48.49 -11.66
N LYS A 692 28.26 48.84 -11.37
CA LYS A 692 27.34 48.00 -10.57
C LYS A 692 26.91 46.71 -11.26
N LYS A 693 26.70 46.71 -12.59
CA LYS A 693 26.44 45.47 -13.35
C LYS A 693 27.66 44.55 -13.35
N ARG A 694 28.87 45.11 -13.48
CA ARG A 694 30.12 44.33 -13.41
C ARG A 694 30.39 43.82 -12.01
N LEU A 695 30.09 44.59 -10.97
CA LEU A 695 30.26 44.17 -9.57
C LEU A 695 29.30 43.02 -9.20
N ALA A 696 28.03 43.09 -9.60
CA ALA A 696 27.05 42.02 -9.36
C ALA A 696 27.40 40.74 -10.14
N MET A 697 27.88 40.88 -11.37
CA MET A 697 28.32 39.75 -12.19
C MET A 697 29.64 39.16 -11.69
N GLN A 698 30.56 39.98 -11.17
CA GLN A 698 31.79 39.53 -10.51
C GLN A 698 31.50 38.87 -9.15
N ILE A 699 30.55 39.35 -8.36
CA ILE A 699 30.15 38.69 -7.10
C ILE A 699 29.53 37.31 -7.39
N LEU A 700 28.68 37.19 -8.41
CA LEU A 700 28.11 35.92 -8.86
C LEU A 700 29.17 34.98 -9.44
N LEU A 701 30.13 35.49 -10.21
CA LEU A 701 31.27 34.71 -10.73
C LEU A 701 32.26 34.32 -9.62
N ILE A 702 32.50 35.17 -8.61
CA ILE A 702 33.34 34.88 -7.45
C ILE A 702 32.66 33.85 -6.54
N GLN A 703 31.34 33.90 -6.38
CA GLN A 703 30.57 32.88 -5.66
C GLN A 703 30.57 31.55 -6.42
N ALA A 704 30.39 31.57 -7.75
CA ALA A 704 30.48 30.37 -8.57
C ALA A 704 31.91 29.78 -8.58
N GLN A 705 32.95 30.62 -8.69
CA GLN A 705 34.35 30.19 -8.71
C GLN A 705 34.83 29.75 -7.33
N ALA A 706 34.41 30.38 -6.23
CA ALA A 706 34.73 29.93 -4.87
C ALA A 706 34.05 28.58 -4.54
N ILE A 707 32.93 28.27 -5.18
CA ILE A 707 32.27 26.95 -5.10
C ILE A 707 32.99 25.92 -5.98
N ILE A 708 33.65 26.34 -7.07
CA ILE A 708 34.47 25.49 -7.94
C ILE A 708 35.86 25.23 -7.34
N ASP A 709 36.52 26.22 -6.75
CA ASP A 709 37.88 26.11 -6.19
C ASP A 709 37.89 25.46 -4.79
N ALA A 710 36.74 25.39 -4.11
CA ALA A 710 36.55 24.64 -2.87
C ALA A 710 36.15 23.16 -3.09
N ALA A 711 35.86 22.78 -4.34
CA ALA A 711 35.70 21.41 -4.82
C ALA A 711 37.06 20.81 -5.18
#